data_AF-A0AAU7SV15-F1
#
_entry.id   AF-A0AAU7SV15-F1
#
_cell.length_a   1.000
_cell.length_b   1.000
_cell.length_c   1.000
_cell.angle_alpha   90.00
_cell.angle_beta   90.00
_cell.angle_gamma   90.00
#
_symmetry.space_group_name_H-M   'P 1'
#
loop_
_entity.id
_entity.type
_entity.pdbx_description
1 polymer ?
#
loop_
_entity_poly.entity_id
_entity_poly.type
_entity_poly.pdbx_seq_one_letter_code
_entity_poly.pdbx_strand_id
1 'polypeptide(L)'
;MHINFNDLFLKMQEQLESSQAVLDDSLLIELVNRIRPDDATDLDEINHKFQAFIQALLLTPHAVTTFQNFILKLINQYKQTSLYADTGILSLDGFWNQLAQRLGAHFLPLINDQSQLQDLVRRVFYQRSDKYWLDSIVDADWQKLFALINQGHSNQQDKLKIKSELIKAITVLSYRISGIGLYPEFINAHPELTEYESPFLVQNREINEFIQHYKALHQNTDPMALIVPPDASQALVMIEQCRDVVLKIRRATKRIGVSLSLTYLLSLLEQCLDRIELLLNLIMDEDQLRYESLGLLLVDITHAIYSERSVRSLLAANSELIALQVTENASKTGEHYVSTDKQGFWSMYKSAAGAGVIIATMASLKILAARIAMAPIMQALVFSMNYSFGFMLIHVLHFTVATKQPAMTAAALAATVQQTKGSKTTQIAELAALIINIIRTQFIAILGNISIAIPTAAVITLLWQYGMDEPLLTHVKATKTLHSLNPFTSLAIPHAAIAGVCLFFSGLIAGYFDNMAVYRKVGPRLQAHANLKQLLGQERLNKFATYIERNLGALAGNFLFGIMLGSMGTIGFILGLPLDIRHIAFASANFIQGLICINGSPEIGLIIVSFLGVLLIGLTNLFVSFTLTIIVALRARRVRFEQWKPLAKLVLTHFLTRPSDFFWPPKTPLEVDEFSTPQKSTLK
;
A
#
# COMPACT_ATOMS: atom_id res chain seq x y z
N MET A 1 35.92 -13.48 22.98
CA MET A 1 35.93 -14.81 22.33
C MET A 1 36.83 -14.68 21.12
N HIS A 2 37.99 -15.34 21.04
CA HIS A 2 38.84 -15.21 19.86
C HIS A 2 38.18 -15.95 18.69
N ILE A 3 37.66 -15.22 17.72
CA ILE A 3 37.11 -15.79 16.49
C ILE A 3 38.31 -16.22 15.65
N ASN A 4 38.47 -17.54 15.46
CA ASN A 4 39.56 -18.06 14.66
C ASN A 4 39.18 -17.96 13.18
N PHE A 5 40.03 -17.35 12.36
CA PHE A 5 39.89 -17.29 10.90
C PHE A 5 41.05 -17.98 10.17
N ASN A 6 42.12 -18.34 10.88
CA ASN A 6 43.36 -18.83 10.28
C ASN A 6 43.18 -20.19 9.63
N ASP A 7 42.35 -21.06 10.21
CA ASP A 7 41.99 -22.35 9.62
C ASP A 7 41.26 -22.19 8.28
N LEU A 8 40.42 -21.16 8.12
CA LEU A 8 39.74 -20.88 6.86
C LEU A 8 40.71 -20.37 5.80
N PHE A 9 41.61 -19.44 6.15
CA PHE A 9 42.60 -18.93 5.21
C PHE A 9 43.55 -20.02 4.73
N LEU A 10 43.97 -20.95 5.61
CA LEU A 10 44.76 -22.11 5.23
C LEU A 10 44.02 -23.03 4.27
N LYS A 11 42.74 -23.36 4.55
CA LYS A 11 41.91 -24.18 3.63
C LYS A 11 41.70 -23.51 2.28
N MET A 12 41.49 -22.19 2.26
CA MET A 12 41.39 -21.42 1.01
C MET A 12 42.70 -21.48 0.21
N GLN A 13 43.84 -21.38 0.89
CA GLN A 13 45.15 -21.51 0.27
C GLN A 13 45.38 -22.92 -0.30
N GLU A 14 45.09 -23.97 0.47
CA GLU A 14 45.17 -25.37 0.02
C GLU A 14 44.32 -25.61 -1.24
N GLN A 15 43.10 -25.07 -1.30
CA GLN A 15 42.26 -25.18 -2.49
C GLN A 15 42.83 -24.44 -3.69
N LEU A 16 43.39 -23.25 -3.50
CA LEU A 16 44.00 -22.46 -4.57
C LEU A 16 45.29 -23.10 -5.12
N GLU A 17 46.02 -23.84 -4.29
CA GLU A 17 47.22 -24.59 -4.65
C GLU A 17 46.89 -25.95 -5.28
N SER A 18 45.76 -26.55 -4.90
CA SER A 18 45.26 -27.78 -5.51
C SER A 18 44.74 -27.53 -6.93
N SER A 19 45.10 -28.38 -7.90
CA SER A 19 44.59 -28.31 -9.29
C SER A 19 43.12 -28.71 -9.44
N GLN A 20 42.28 -28.51 -8.41
CA GLN A 20 40.84 -28.76 -8.51
C GLN A 20 40.16 -27.71 -9.40
N ALA A 21 39.28 -28.18 -10.30
CA ALA A 21 38.64 -27.33 -11.31
C ALA A 21 37.54 -26.39 -10.77
N VAL A 22 37.03 -26.64 -9.55
CA VAL A 22 35.91 -25.90 -8.94
C VAL A 22 36.25 -25.62 -7.48
N LEU A 23 36.10 -24.37 -7.05
CA LEU A 23 36.33 -23.97 -5.66
C LEU A 23 35.09 -24.30 -4.82
N ASP A 24 35.29 -24.70 -3.57
CA ASP A 24 34.19 -25.00 -2.67
C ASP A 24 33.65 -23.70 -2.06
N ASP A 25 32.37 -23.42 -2.29
CA ASP A 25 31.71 -22.24 -1.74
C ASP A 25 31.43 -22.34 -0.24
N SER A 26 31.54 -23.55 0.35
CA SER A 26 31.33 -23.77 1.79
C SER A 26 32.25 -22.93 2.67
N LEU A 27 33.47 -22.64 2.20
CA LEU A 27 34.45 -21.82 2.91
C LEU A 27 33.98 -20.35 3.06
N LEU A 28 33.27 -19.82 2.07
CA LEU A 28 32.71 -18.47 2.13
C LEU A 28 31.48 -18.43 3.06
N ILE A 29 30.64 -19.47 3.02
CA ILE A 29 29.49 -19.61 3.92
C ILE A 29 29.97 -19.65 5.38
N GLU A 30 30.98 -20.46 5.66
CA GLU A 30 31.56 -20.58 7.01
C GLU A 30 32.23 -19.29 7.47
N LEU A 31 32.91 -18.56 6.57
CA LEU A 31 33.45 -17.25 6.90
C LEU A 31 32.35 -16.28 7.34
N VAL A 32 31.26 -16.17 6.57
CA VAL A 32 30.15 -15.27 6.91
C VAL A 32 29.43 -15.74 8.18
N ASN A 33 29.32 -17.04 8.43
CA ASN A 33 28.79 -17.56 9.70
C ASN A 33 29.58 -17.08 10.91
N ARG A 34 30.91 -16.96 10.81
CA ARG A 34 31.77 -16.48 11.90
C ARG A 34 31.72 -14.97 12.10
N ILE A 35 31.43 -14.21 11.04
CA ILE A 35 31.26 -12.75 11.10
C ILE A 35 29.85 -12.37 11.58
N ARG A 36 28.84 -13.20 11.27
CA ARG A 36 27.44 -12.95 11.62
C ARG A 36 27.26 -12.77 13.14
N PRO A 37 26.59 -11.70 13.61
CA PRO A 37 26.25 -11.54 15.01
C PRO A 37 25.16 -12.53 15.46
N ASP A 38 25.15 -12.87 16.74
CA ASP A 38 24.07 -13.65 17.33
C ASP A 38 22.80 -12.79 17.47
N ASP A 39 22.96 -11.49 17.81
CA ASP A 39 21.91 -10.47 17.75
C ASP A 39 22.21 -9.42 16.67
N ALA A 40 21.41 -9.41 15.60
CA ALA A 40 21.55 -8.46 14.50
C ALA A 40 21.19 -7.01 14.84
N THR A 41 20.80 -6.72 16.09
CA THR A 41 20.56 -5.36 16.61
C THR A 41 21.63 -4.88 17.59
N ASP A 42 22.55 -5.76 18.00
CA ASP A 42 23.68 -5.41 18.86
C ASP A 42 24.83 -4.80 18.04
N LEU A 43 24.90 -3.46 18.04
CA LEU A 43 25.93 -2.71 17.30
C LEU A 43 27.35 -3.00 17.81
N ASP A 44 27.51 -3.29 19.11
CA ASP A 44 28.84 -3.56 19.68
C ASP A 44 29.34 -4.93 19.22
N GLU A 45 28.46 -5.93 19.19
CA GLU A 45 28.78 -7.26 18.65
C GLU A 45 29.15 -7.20 17.17
N ILE A 46 28.34 -6.49 16.36
CA ILE A 46 28.56 -6.32 14.92
C ILE A 46 29.93 -5.70 14.66
N ASN A 47 30.22 -4.56 15.32
CA ASN A 47 31.49 -3.87 15.19
C ASN A 47 32.65 -4.74 15.65
N HIS A 48 32.51 -5.45 16.78
CA HIS A 48 33.56 -6.32 17.29
C HIS A 48 33.90 -7.47 16.33
N LYS A 49 32.90 -8.19 15.81
CA LYS A 49 33.10 -9.32 14.88
C LYS A 49 33.69 -8.86 13.54
N PHE A 50 33.20 -7.74 13.00
CA PHE A 50 33.70 -7.21 11.73
C PHE A 50 35.14 -6.69 11.85
N GLN A 51 35.47 -5.97 12.93
CA GLN A 51 36.85 -5.54 13.21
C GLN A 51 37.78 -6.73 13.44
N ALA A 52 37.32 -7.78 14.13
CA ALA A 52 38.11 -9.00 14.33
C ALA A 52 38.47 -9.67 13.00
N PHE A 53 37.55 -9.66 12.02
CA PHE A 53 37.83 -10.15 10.67
C PHE A 53 38.89 -9.30 9.95
N ILE A 54 38.77 -7.97 9.98
CA ILE A 54 39.78 -7.06 9.42
C ILE A 54 41.14 -7.27 10.08
N GLN A 55 41.19 -7.39 11.41
CA GLN A 55 42.42 -7.69 12.15
C GLN A 55 43.02 -9.03 11.77
N ALA A 56 42.22 -10.07 11.59
CA ALA A 56 42.71 -11.39 11.19
C ALA A 56 43.36 -11.36 9.80
N LEU A 57 42.80 -10.60 8.85
CA LEU A 57 43.41 -10.39 7.53
C LEU A 57 44.77 -9.66 7.63
N LEU A 58 44.91 -8.71 8.55
CA LEU A 58 46.14 -7.94 8.76
C LEU A 58 47.24 -8.71 9.48
N LEU A 59 46.88 -9.52 10.48
CA LEU A 59 47.83 -10.22 11.35
C LEU A 59 48.35 -11.53 10.73
N THR A 60 47.58 -12.17 9.85
CA THR A 60 47.93 -13.46 9.28
C THR A 60 48.69 -13.31 7.96
N PRO A 61 49.91 -13.87 7.84
CA PRO A 61 50.71 -13.77 6.61
C PRO A 61 49.94 -14.30 5.39
N HIS A 62 50.04 -13.60 4.26
CA HIS A 62 49.39 -13.93 2.99
C HIS A 62 47.84 -14.02 3.00
N ALA A 63 47.17 -13.80 4.14
CA ALA A 63 45.71 -13.94 4.25
C ALA A 63 44.95 -13.02 3.29
N VAL A 64 45.38 -11.75 3.17
CA VAL A 64 44.79 -10.78 2.23
C VAL A 64 44.86 -11.28 0.78
N THR A 65 46.04 -11.73 0.33
CA THR A 65 46.25 -12.20 -1.04
C THR A 65 45.50 -13.50 -1.32
N THR A 66 45.49 -14.42 -0.36
CA THR A 66 44.75 -15.69 -0.44
C THR A 66 43.25 -15.43 -0.54
N PHE A 67 42.73 -14.58 0.34
CA PHE A 67 41.30 -14.22 0.37
C PHE A 67 40.89 -13.50 -0.91
N GLN A 68 41.66 -12.52 -1.40
CA GLN A 68 41.40 -11.84 -2.66
C GLN A 68 41.34 -12.83 -3.84
N ASN A 69 42.34 -13.71 -3.96
CA ASN A 69 42.41 -14.69 -5.06
C ASN A 69 41.24 -15.67 -5.00
N PHE A 70 40.91 -16.17 -3.81
CA PHE A 70 39.79 -17.08 -3.58
C PHE A 70 38.46 -16.45 -3.99
N ILE A 71 38.16 -15.23 -3.50
CA ILE A 71 36.90 -14.53 -3.80
C ILE A 71 36.78 -14.21 -5.30
N LEU A 72 37.83 -13.69 -5.93
CA LEU A 72 37.79 -13.34 -7.36
C LEU A 72 37.55 -14.59 -8.24
N LYS A 73 38.26 -15.68 -7.97
CA LYS A 73 38.08 -16.94 -8.70
C LYS A 73 36.71 -17.56 -8.43
N LEU A 74 36.25 -17.55 -7.18
CA LEU A 74 34.93 -18.08 -6.81
C LEU A 74 33.82 -17.31 -7.52
N ILE A 75 33.84 -15.98 -7.50
CA ILE A 75 32.86 -15.13 -8.20
C ILE A 75 32.86 -15.41 -9.71
N ASN A 76 34.04 -15.58 -10.33
CA ASN A 76 34.19 -15.88 -11.76
C ASN A 76 33.74 -17.29 -12.17
N GLN A 77 33.41 -18.20 -11.23
CA GLN A 77 32.80 -19.50 -11.54
C GLN A 77 31.30 -19.38 -11.86
N TYR A 78 30.66 -18.30 -11.40
CA TYR A 78 29.23 -18.09 -11.56
C TYR A 78 28.91 -17.04 -12.65
N LYS A 79 27.71 -17.12 -13.22
CA LYS A 79 27.17 -16.06 -14.08
C LYS A 79 26.75 -14.86 -13.21
N GLN A 80 27.28 -13.68 -13.52
CA GLN A 80 27.21 -12.51 -12.63
C GLN A 80 26.18 -11.47 -13.07
N THR A 81 25.94 -11.35 -14.39
CA THR A 81 25.07 -10.30 -14.97
C THR A 81 23.69 -10.18 -14.29
N SER A 82 23.02 -11.29 -13.96
CA SER A 82 21.69 -11.28 -13.31
C SER A 82 21.72 -10.74 -11.87
N LEU A 83 22.81 -10.98 -11.15
CA LEU A 83 23.01 -10.42 -9.81
C LEU A 83 23.03 -8.89 -9.87
N TYR A 84 23.76 -8.33 -10.84
CA TYR A 84 23.94 -6.90 -10.98
C TYR A 84 22.74 -6.19 -11.62
N ALA A 85 22.08 -6.81 -12.61
CA ALA A 85 21.02 -6.18 -13.40
C ALA A 85 19.58 -6.51 -12.96
N ASP A 86 19.35 -7.62 -12.25
CA ASP A 86 17.99 -8.09 -11.94
C ASP A 86 17.70 -8.20 -10.44
N THR A 87 18.70 -8.50 -9.62
CA THR A 87 18.46 -8.71 -8.18
C THR A 87 18.02 -7.41 -7.50
N GLY A 88 16.87 -7.45 -6.86
CA GLY A 88 16.28 -6.26 -6.19
C GLY A 88 15.55 -5.30 -7.10
N ILE A 89 15.48 -5.59 -8.39
CA ILE A 89 14.76 -4.80 -9.38
C ILE A 89 13.42 -5.48 -9.70
N LEU A 90 12.35 -4.69 -9.82
CA LEU A 90 11.03 -5.19 -10.22
C LEU A 90 11.06 -5.77 -11.65
N SER A 91 10.21 -6.77 -11.93
CA SER A 91 10.14 -7.38 -13.27
C SER A 91 9.29 -6.52 -14.20
N LEU A 92 9.59 -6.49 -15.51
CA LEU A 92 8.73 -5.84 -16.49
C LEU A 92 7.35 -6.52 -16.65
N ASP A 93 7.16 -7.75 -16.16
CA ASP A 93 5.90 -8.50 -16.27
C ASP A 93 4.71 -7.84 -15.55
N GLY A 94 4.98 -6.84 -14.72
CA GLY A 94 3.98 -6.07 -13.99
C GLY A 94 3.60 -6.67 -12.63
N PHE A 95 2.86 -5.87 -11.87
CA PHE A 95 2.53 -6.16 -10.47
C PHE A 95 1.76 -7.47 -10.25
N TRP A 96 0.73 -7.75 -11.07
CA TRP A 96 -0.13 -8.92 -10.87
C TRP A 96 0.60 -10.23 -11.10
N ASN A 97 1.49 -10.27 -12.11
CA ASN A 97 2.31 -11.43 -12.38
C ASN A 97 3.29 -11.69 -11.23
N GLN A 98 3.96 -10.64 -10.72
CA GLN A 98 4.81 -10.80 -9.53
C GLN A 98 4.03 -11.21 -8.28
N LEU A 99 2.83 -10.67 -8.06
CA LEU A 99 2.00 -11.03 -6.92
C LEU A 99 1.59 -12.51 -7.00
N ALA A 100 1.13 -12.95 -8.18
CA ALA A 100 0.75 -14.34 -8.42
C ALA A 100 1.95 -15.28 -8.27
N GLN A 101 3.13 -14.91 -8.79
CA GLN A 101 4.35 -15.70 -8.67
C GLN A 101 4.80 -15.84 -7.20
N ARG A 102 4.77 -14.76 -6.41
CA ARG A 102 5.13 -14.80 -4.97
C ARG A 102 4.10 -15.55 -4.13
N LEU A 103 2.81 -15.42 -4.43
CA LEU A 103 1.76 -16.22 -3.79
C LEU A 103 1.89 -17.70 -4.15
N GLY A 104 2.13 -18.00 -5.43
CA GLY A 104 2.39 -19.34 -5.93
C GLY A 104 3.63 -19.96 -5.26
N ALA A 105 4.68 -19.17 -5.03
CA ALA A 105 5.90 -19.60 -4.35
C ALA A 105 5.68 -20.10 -2.91
N HIS A 106 4.58 -19.72 -2.26
CA HIS A 106 4.19 -20.28 -0.96
C HIS A 106 3.66 -21.71 -1.05
N PHE A 107 3.09 -22.10 -2.21
CA PHE A 107 2.58 -23.44 -2.45
C PHE A 107 3.58 -24.31 -3.21
N LEU A 108 4.32 -23.73 -4.15
CA LEU A 108 5.30 -24.40 -4.99
C LEU A 108 6.59 -23.57 -5.06
N PRO A 109 7.67 -23.99 -4.40
CA PRO A 109 8.89 -23.18 -4.30
C PRO A 109 9.52 -22.92 -5.67
N LEU A 110 10.06 -21.72 -5.85
CA LEU A 110 10.80 -21.33 -7.05
C LEU A 110 12.12 -22.11 -7.12
N ILE A 111 12.44 -22.64 -8.30
CA ILE A 111 13.73 -23.29 -8.58
C ILE A 111 14.76 -22.20 -8.90
N ASN A 112 15.86 -22.19 -8.16
CA ASN A 112 16.98 -21.30 -8.43
C ASN A 112 17.94 -21.94 -9.46
N ASP A 113 18.51 -21.13 -10.35
CA ASP A 113 19.60 -21.55 -11.23
C ASP A 113 20.93 -21.52 -10.45
N GLN A 114 21.46 -22.70 -10.11
CA GLN A 114 22.71 -22.87 -9.36
C GLN A 114 23.94 -22.33 -10.09
N SER A 115 23.85 -22.04 -11.40
CA SER A 115 24.94 -21.42 -12.16
C SER A 115 25.03 -19.90 -11.97
N GLN A 116 24.05 -19.27 -11.31
CA GLN A 116 24.01 -17.83 -11.09
C GLN A 116 24.69 -17.44 -9.79
N LEU A 117 25.40 -16.31 -9.80
CA LEU A 117 26.04 -15.76 -8.60
C LEU A 117 25.00 -15.41 -7.53
N GLN A 118 23.78 -15.09 -7.94
CA GLN A 118 22.64 -14.87 -7.04
C GLN A 118 22.39 -16.06 -6.11
N ASP A 119 22.58 -17.29 -6.59
CA ASP A 119 22.38 -18.48 -5.76
C ASP A 119 23.49 -18.64 -4.71
N LEU A 120 24.74 -18.32 -5.06
CA LEU A 120 25.84 -18.25 -4.09
C LEU A 120 25.53 -17.23 -2.98
N VAL A 121 25.13 -16.01 -3.34
CA VAL A 121 24.82 -14.96 -2.35
C VAL A 121 23.65 -15.40 -1.45
N ARG A 122 22.64 -16.10 -1.98
CA ARG A 122 21.55 -16.69 -1.19
C ARG A 122 22.03 -17.74 -0.17
N ARG A 123 23.04 -18.54 -0.53
CA ARG A 123 23.62 -19.56 0.36
C ARG A 123 24.51 -18.94 1.44
N VAL A 124 25.27 -17.90 1.08
CA VAL A 124 26.16 -17.18 2.00
C VAL A 124 25.35 -16.37 3.02
N PHE A 125 24.41 -15.55 2.56
CA PHE A 125 23.53 -14.75 3.40
C PHE A 125 22.13 -15.37 3.46
N TYR A 126 22.00 -16.50 4.14
CA TYR A 126 20.76 -17.30 4.21
C TYR A 126 19.82 -16.90 5.36
N GLN A 127 20.26 -16.06 6.31
CA GLN A 127 19.41 -15.58 7.40
C GLN A 127 18.76 -14.24 7.09
N ARG A 128 17.44 -14.11 7.36
CA ARG A 128 16.70 -12.85 7.14
C ARG A 128 17.27 -11.66 7.92
N SER A 129 17.96 -11.92 9.03
CA SER A 129 18.67 -10.95 9.85
C SER A 129 19.90 -10.37 9.17
N ASP A 130 20.42 -11.01 8.11
CA ASP A 130 21.70 -10.64 7.49
C ASP A 130 21.72 -9.21 6.97
N LYS A 131 20.57 -8.77 6.44
CA LYS A 131 20.40 -7.41 5.95
C LYS A 131 20.51 -6.32 7.03
N TYR A 132 20.23 -6.62 8.30
CA TYR A 132 20.23 -5.60 9.36
C TYR A 132 21.63 -5.32 9.88
N TRP A 133 22.44 -6.38 10.06
CA TRP A 133 23.80 -6.19 10.55
C TRP A 133 24.72 -5.65 9.46
N LEU A 134 24.55 -6.05 8.20
CA LEU A 134 25.30 -5.48 7.08
C LEU A 134 25.07 -3.98 6.91
N ASP A 135 23.81 -3.55 7.03
CA ASP A 135 23.39 -2.13 6.98
C ASP A 135 23.89 -1.31 8.18
N SER A 136 24.29 -1.99 9.27
CA SER A 136 24.79 -1.35 10.49
C SER A 136 26.31 -1.15 10.49
N ILE A 137 27.04 -1.72 9.51
CA ILE A 137 28.49 -1.55 9.39
C ILE A 137 28.79 -0.14 8.87
N VAL A 138 29.68 0.56 9.56
CA VAL A 138 30.08 1.94 9.19
C VAL A 138 30.89 1.93 7.90
N ASP A 139 30.66 2.91 7.03
CA ASP A 139 31.34 3.06 5.72
C ASP A 139 32.88 3.00 5.83
N ALA A 140 33.45 3.55 6.91
CA ALA A 140 34.89 3.50 7.17
C ALA A 140 35.44 2.06 7.27
N ASP A 141 34.65 1.10 7.75
CA ASP A 141 35.08 -0.28 7.87
C ASP A 141 34.92 -1.05 6.55
N TRP A 142 33.90 -0.72 5.75
CA TRP A 142 33.81 -1.18 4.36
C TRP A 142 35.01 -0.71 3.54
N GLN A 143 35.34 0.58 3.63
CA GLN A 143 36.51 1.16 2.98
C GLN A 143 37.80 0.44 3.39
N LYS A 144 38.04 0.23 4.70
CA LYS A 144 39.22 -0.52 5.17
C LYS A 144 39.27 -1.91 4.58
N LEU A 145 38.17 -2.67 4.61
CA LEU A 145 38.13 -4.04 4.09
C LEU A 145 38.46 -4.09 2.60
N PHE A 146 37.80 -3.27 1.77
CA PHE A 146 38.02 -3.30 0.33
C PHE A 146 39.35 -2.68 -0.09
N ALA A 147 39.82 -1.65 0.62
CA ALA A 147 41.17 -1.12 0.41
C ALA A 147 42.22 -2.20 0.70
N LEU A 148 42.07 -2.99 1.76
CA LEU A 148 42.97 -4.12 2.06
C LEU A 148 42.93 -5.18 0.97
N ILE A 149 41.73 -5.62 0.57
CA ILE A 149 41.56 -6.64 -0.46
C ILE A 149 42.09 -6.17 -1.82
N ASN A 150 42.02 -4.87 -2.14
CA ASN A 150 42.49 -4.35 -3.42
C ASN A 150 44.00 -4.05 -3.47
N GLN A 151 44.75 -4.27 -2.38
CA GLN A 151 46.20 -4.02 -2.37
C GLN A 151 46.94 -4.92 -3.39
N GLY A 152 47.73 -4.28 -4.26
CA GLY A 152 48.61 -4.94 -5.23
C GLY A 152 48.03 -5.13 -6.64
N HIS A 153 48.93 -5.33 -7.61
CA HIS A 153 48.58 -5.54 -9.02
C HIS A 153 48.28 -7.00 -9.37
N SER A 154 47.98 -7.86 -8.40
CA SER A 154 47.64 -9.28 -8.61
C SER A 154 46.24 -9.47 -9.21
N ASN A 155 46.03 -10.62 -9.86
CA ASN A 155 44.73 -11.09 -10.37
C ASN A 155 44.01 -10.12 -11.33
N GLN A 156 44.75 -9.33 -12.11
CA GLN A 156 44.16 -8.34 -13.04
C GLN A 156 43.19 -8.99 -14.03
N GLN A 157 43.51 -10.17 -14.56
CA GLN A 157 42.62 -10.87 -15.49
C GLN A 157 41.27 -11.21 -14.86
N ASP A 158 41.26 -11.65 -13.59
CA ASP A 158 40.01 -11.98 -12.90
C ASP A 158 39.22 -10.73 -12.53
N LYS A 159 39.89 -9.65 -12.13
CA LYS A 159 39.26 -8.33 -11.93
C LYS A 159 38.62 -7.82 -13.23
N LEU A 160 39.31 -7.96 -14.37
CA LEU A 160 38.80 -7.54 -15.69
C LEU A 160 37.57 -8.34 -16.12
N LYS A 161 37.49 -9.64 -15.83
CA LYS A 161 36.29 -10.46 -16.10
C LYS A 161 35.07 -9.93 -15.34
N ILE A 162 35.21 -9.64 -14.05
CA ILE A 162 34.13 -9.08 -13.22
C ILE A 162 33.71 -7.71 -13.77
N LYS A 163 34.68 -6.83 -14.10
CA LYS A 163 34.38 -5.53 -14.72
C LYS A 163 33.64 -5.67 -16.06
N SER A 164 33.96 -6.69 -16.86
CA SER A 164 33.24 -6.99 -18.10
C SER A 164 31.78 -7.39 -17.86
N GLU A 165 31.51 -8.19 -16.83
CA GLU A 165 30.15 -8.55 -16.42
C GLU A 165 29.36 -7.34 -15.86
N LEU A 166 30.02 -6.44 -15.12
CA LEU A 166 29.43 -5.16 -14.68
C LEU A 166 29.03 -4.29 -15.89
N ILE A 167 29.89 -4.16 -16.90
CA ILE A 167 29.60 -3.44 -18.15
C ILE A 167 28.39 -4.06 -18.88
N LYS A 168 28.27 -5.40 -18.92
CA LYS A 168 27.09 -6.07 -19.50
C LYS A 168 25.82 -5.71 -18.71
N ALA A 169 25.88 -5.72 -17.39
CA ALA A 169 24.75 -5.35 -16.55
C ALA A 169 24.32 -3.89 -16.74
N ILE A 170 25.27 -2.96 -16.79
CA ILE A 170 25.02 -1.54 -17.10
C ILE A 170 24.34 -1.40 -18.47
N THR A 171 24.81 -2.15 -19.48
CA THR A 171 24.19 -2.17 -20.81
C THR A 171 22.72 -2.59 -20.72
N VAL A 172 22.42 -3.71 -20.03
CA VAL A 172 21.06 -4.23 -19.86
C VAL A 172 20.15 -3.21 -19.17
N LEU A 173 20.62 -2.61 -18.07
CA LEU A 173 19.87 -1.59 -17.33
C LEU A 173 19.60 -0.35 -18.17
N SER A 174 20.58 0.08 -18.96
CA SER A 174 20.47 1.24 -19.84
C SER A 174 19.40 1.06 -20.92
N TYR A 175 19.34 -0.12 -21.55
CA TYR A 175 18.26 -0.47 -22.47
C TYR A 175 16.90 -0.59 -21.76
N ARG A 176 16.88 -1.13 -20.54
CA ARG A 176 15.65 -1.24 -19.73
C ARG A 176 15.07 0.13 -19.40
N ILE A 177 15.91 1.08 -18.96
CA ILE A 177 15.55 2.48 -18.70
C ILE A 177 14.94 3.12 -19.96
N SER A 178 15.62 2.98 -21.09
CA SER A 178 15.15 3.48 -22.39
C SER A 178 13.78 2.91 -22.76
N GLY A 179 13.63 1.58 -22.64
CA GLY A 179 12.39 0.88 -22.94
C GLY A 179 11.23 1.34 -22.05
N ILE A 180 11.46 1.47 -20.74
CA ILE A 180 10.45 1.95 -19.78
C ILE A 180 10.05 3.39 -20.10
N GLY A 181 11.02 4.26 -20.40
CA GLY A 181 10.78 5.68 -20.70
C GLY A 181 9.90 5.92 -21.93
N LEU A 182 9.75 4.92 -22.80
CA LEU A 182 8.90 4.97 -23.99
C LEU A 182 7.49 4.39 -23.78
N TYR A 183 7.15 3.90 -22.59
CA TYR A 183 5.80 3.37 -22.34
C TYR A 183 4.73 4.46 -22.50
N PRO A 184 3.55 4.13 -23.09
CA PRO A 184 2.48 5.09 -23.27
C PRO A 184 2.04 5.78 -21.96
N GLU A 185 2.16 5.09 -20.82
CA GLU A 185 1.87 5.63 -19.50
C GLU A 185 2.74 6.84 -19.15
N PHE A 186 4.02 6.86 -19.56
CA PHE A 186 4.96 7.97 -19.34
C PHE A 186 4.64 9.14 -20.27
N ILE A 187 4.40 8.85 -21.55
CA ILE A 187 4.05 9.86 -22.56
C ILE A 187 2.73 10.57 -22.19
N ASN A 188 1.74 9.82 -21.71
CA ASN A 188 0.48 10.41 -21.23
C ASN A 188 0.67 11.33 -20.02
N ALA A 189 1.63 11.03 -19.15
CA ALA A 189 1.91 11.83 -17.96
C ALA A 189 2.82 13.04 -18.25
N HIS A 190 3.70 12.93 -19.25
CA HIS A 190 4.65 13.98 -19.66
C HIS A 190 4.80 14.01 -21.19
N PRO A 191 3.87 14.65 -21.92
CA PRO A 191 3.86 14.68 -23.39
C PRO A 191 5.12 15.28 -24.04
N GLU A 192 5.84 16.14 -23.33
CA GLU A 192 7.11 16.71 -23.79
C GLU A 192 8.18 15.63 -24.11
N LEU A 193 8.02 14.41 -23.58
CA LEU A 193 8.88 13.25 -23.93
C LEU A 193 8.80 12.83 -25.40
N THR A 194 7.74 13.21 -26.10
CA THR A 194 7.59 12.99 -27.55
C THR A 194 7.96 14.21 -28.39
N GLU A 195 7.99 15.41 -27.79
CA GLU A 195 8.30 16.65 -28.50
C GLU A 195 9.82 16.91 -28.61
N TYR A 196 10.59 16.43 -27.63
CA TYR A 196 12.04 16.56 -27.56
C TYR A 196 12.75 15.20 -27.49
N GLU A 197 14.07 15.19 -27.67
CA GLU A 197 14.88 13.98 -27.47
C GLU A 197 14.80 13.57 -25.99
N SER A 198 14.20 12.40 -25.74
CA SER A 198 13.92 11.92 -24.38
C SER A 198 15.23 11.66 -23.62
N PRO A 199 15.41 12.18 -22.39
CA PRO A 199 16.59 11.90 -21.56
C PRO A 199 16.85 10.40 -21.36
N PHE A 200 15.79 9.58 -21.35
CA PHE A 200 15.89 8.12 -21.24
C PHE A 200 16.61 7.48 -22.43
N LEU A 201 16.50 8.07 -23.63
CA LEU A 201 17.21 7.61 -24.83
C LEU A 201 18.64 8.18 -24.87
N VAL A 202 18.79 9.46 -24.53
CA VAL A 202 20.12 10.11 -24.51
C VAL A 202 21.04 9.41 -23.52
N GLN A 203 20.57 9.07 -22.31
CA GLN A 203 21.39 8.35 -21.33
C GLN A 203 21.92 7.01 -21.89
N ASN A 204 21.16 6.32 -22.76
CA ASN A 204 21.63 5.09 -23.37
C ASN A 204 22.74 5.31 -24.38
N ARG A 205 22.66 6.39 -25.16
CA ARG A 205 23.73 6.80 -26.06
C ARG A 205 25.02 7.09 -25.29
N GLU A 206 24.94 7.94 -24.26
CA GLU A 206 26.11 8.33 -23.45
C GLU A 206 26.74 7.11 -22.75
N ILE A 207 25.92 6.18 -22.23
CA ILE A 207 26.42 4.93 -21.62
C ILE A 207 27.08 4.03 -22.65
N ASN A 208 26.49 3.86 -23.84
CA ASN A 208 27.10 3.05 -24.89
C ASN A 208 28.44 3.65 -25.35
N GLU A 209 28.53 4.97 -25.45
CA GLU A 209 29.76 5.69 -25.77
C GLU A 209 30.82 5.48 -24.67
N PHE A 210 30.47 5.64 -23.40
CA PHE A 210 31.35 5.31 -22.27
C PHE A 210 31.85 3.85 -22.34
N ILE A 211 30.97 2.90 -22.61
CA ILE A 211 31.31 1.47 -22.72
C ILE A 211 32.27 1.21 -23.90
N GLN A 212 32.09 1.91 -25.03
CA GLN A 212 32.99 1.78 -26.18
C GLN A 212 34.40 2.29 -25.84
N HIS A 213 34.51 3.47 -25.23
CA HIS A 213 35.79 4.01 -24.77
C HIS A 213 36.46 3.09 -23.73
N TYR A 214 35.68 2.57 -22.77
CA TYR A 214 36.16 1.62 -21.78
C TYR A 214 36.71 0.34 -22.41
N LYS A 215 36.01 -0.24 -23.40
CA LYS A 215 36.48 -1.44 -24.11
C LYS A 215 37.74 -1.18 -24.93
N ALA A 216 37.84 -0.02 -25.60
CA ALA A 216 39.00 0.35 -26.39
C ALA A 216 40.27 0.45 -25.52
N LEU A 217 40.16 1.03 -24.32
CA LEU A 217 41.28 1.14 -23.38
C LEU A 217 41.82 -0.23 -22.92
N HIS A 218 40.96 -1.25 -22.83
CA HIS A 218 41.34 -2.59 -22.39
C HIS A 218 41.71 -3.56 -23.52
N GLN A 219 41.39 -3.22 -24.78
CA GLN A 219 41.74 -4.00 -25.97
C GLN A 219 43.04 -3.53 -26.64
N ASN A 220 43.40 -2.25 -26.49
CA ASN A 220 44.61 -1.70 -27.11
C ASN A 220 45.87 -2.11 -26.34
N THR A 221 46.72 -2.89 -26.99
CA THR A 221 48.02 -3.37 -26.48
C THR A 221 49.15 -2.33 -26.58
N ASP A 222 48.86 -1.10 -27.01
CA ASP A 222 49.87 -0.11 -27.36
C ASP A 222 50.14 0.86 -26.18
N PRO A 223 51.26 0.71 -25.44
CA PRO A 223 51.52 1.45 -24.20
C PRO A 223 51.80 2.95 -24.39
N MET A 224 51.83 3.44 -25.64
CA MET A 224 52.12 4.84 -25.99
C MET A 224 50.89 5.66 -26.44
N ALA A 225 49.71 5.07 -26.55
CA ALA A 225 48.50 5.83 -26.82
C ALA A 225 48.04 6.55 -25.54
N LEU A 226 48.05 7.89 -25.55
CA LEU A 226 47.42 8.74 -24.54
C LEU A 226 45.90 8.57 -24.62
N ILE A 227 45.38 7.44 -24.13
CA ILE A 227 43.93 7.21 -24.05
C ILE A 227 43.47 7.88 -22.76
N VAL A 228 42.71 8.96 -22.89
CA VAL A 228 42.05 9.64 -21.77
C VAL A 228 41.16 8.61 -21.05
N PRO A 229 41.22 8.49 -19.71
CA PRO A 229 40.35 7.57 -18.98
C PRO A 229 38.89 7.86 -19.32
N PRO A 230 38.07 6.82 -19.55
CA PRO A 230 36.68 7.00 -19.95
C PRO A 230 35.92 7.76 -18.85
N ASP A 231 35.34 8.90 -19.22
CA ASP A 231 34.61 9.77 -18.31
C ASP A 231 33.11 9.39 -18.30
N ALA A 232 32.62 8.98 -17.13
CA ALA A 232 31.21 8.65 -16.92
C ALA A 232 30.34 9.89 -16.63
N SER A 233 30.93 11.09 -16.51
CA SER A 233 30.22 12.30 -16.06
C SER A 233 29.00 12.63 -16.91
N GLN A 234 29.09 12.54 -18.24
CA GLN A 234 27.94 12.80 -19.12
C GLN A 234 26.80 11.79 -18.90
N ALA A 235 27.13 10.51 -18.71
CA ALA A 235 26.14 9.48 -18.39
C ALA A 235 25.45 9.76 -17.04
N LEU A 236 26.22 10.17 -16.01
CA LEU A 236 25.68 10.51 -14.70
C LEU A 236 24.75 11.74 -14.75
N VAL A 237 25.12 12.78 -15.51
CA VAL A 237 24.25 13.94 -15.74
C VAL A 237 22.95 13.53 -16.43
N MET A 238 23.00 12.63 -17.42
CA MET A 238 21.78 12.14 -18.07
C MET A 238 20.92 11.27 -17.14
N ILE A 239 21.53 10.47 -16.25
CA ILE A 239 20.81 9.72 -15.21
C ILE A 239 20.09 10.70 -14.26
N GLU A 240 20.74 11.78 -13.84
CA GLU A 240 20.12 12.82 -13.01
C GLU A 240 18.92 13.50 -13.72
N GLN A 241 19.07 13.81 -15.02
CA GLN A 241 17.96 14.33 -15.82
C GLN A 241 16.80 13.33 -15.94
N CYS A 242 17.09 12.03 -16.03
CA CYS A 242 16.06 10.99 -15.98
C CYS A 242 15.31 11.02 -14.64
N ARG A 243 16.02 11.20 -13.52
CA ARG A 243 15.40 11.34 -12.18
C ARG A 243 14.50 12.57 -12.11
N ASP A 244 14.91 13.70 -12.69
CA ASP A 244 14.09 14.91 -12.75
C ASP A 244 12.78 14.70 -13.51
N VAL A 245 12.83 14.00 -14.64
CA VAL A 245 11.62 13.62 -15.39
C VAL A 245 10.71 12.72 -14.54
N VAL A 246 11.27 11.72 -13.86
CA VAL A 246 10.51 10.85 -12.94
C VAL A 246 9.82 11.67 -11.84
N LEU A 247 10.50 12.66 -11.26
CA LEU A 247 9.93 13.56 -10.27
C LEU A 247 8.81 14.44 -10.86
N LYS A 248 8.98 14.96 -12.08
CA LYS A 248 7.94 15.71 -12.80
C LYS A 248 6.71 14.83 -13.05
N ILE A 249 6.89 13.60 -13.51
CA ILE A 249 5.79 12.64 -13.72
C ILE A 249 5.07 12.34 -12.40
N ARG A 250 5.81 12.10 -11.31
CA ARG A 250 5.24 11.92 -9.95
C ARG A 250 4.44 13.13 -9.45
N ARG A 251 4.75 14.33 -9.94
CA ARG A 251 3.95 15.53 -9.62
C ARG A 251 2.72 15.63 -10.54
N ALA A 252 2.86 15.33 -11.82
CA ALA A 252 1.78 15.38 -12.82
C ALA A 252 0.67 14.35 -12.54
N THR A 253 1.03 13.17 -12.05
CA THR A 253 0.11 12.10 -11.66
C THR A 253 -0.96 12.53 -10.64
N LYS A 254 -0.67 13.53 -9.78
CA LYS A 254 -1.66 14.10 -8.86
C LYS A 254 -2.85 14.76 -9.57
N ARG A 255 -2.64 15.24 -10.79
CA ARG A 255 -3.66 15.95 -11.60
C ARG A 255 -4.35 15.02 -12.60
N ILE A 256 -3.58 14.16 -13.25
CA ILE A 256 -4.03 13.32 -14.38
C ILE A 256 -4.59 11.98 -13.87
N GLY A 257 -4.41 11.65 -12.58
CA GLY A 257 -4.71 10.34 -12.03
C GLY A 257 -3.60 9.33 -12.36
N VAL A 258 -3.69 8.13 -11.80
CA VAL A 258 -2.61 7.14 -11.86
C VAL A 258 -3.10 5.73 -12.10
N SER A 259 -2.33 4.93 -12.83
CA SER A 259 -2.50 3.48 -12.83
C SER A 259 -1.50 2.79 -11.91
N LEU A 260 -1.91 1.64 -11.39
CA LEU A 260 -1.02 0.68 -10.75
C LEU A 260 0.18 0.34 -11.67
N SER A 261 -0.05 0.25 -12.98
CA SER A 261 1.02 0.03 -13.98
C SER A 261 2.03 1.19 -14.00
N LEU A 262 1.59 2.44 -14.11
CA LEU A 262 2.48 3.61 -14.10
C LEU A 262 3.27 3.69 -12.79
N THR A 263 2.61 3.45 -11.65
CA THR A 263 3.26 3.44 -10.33
C THR A 263 4.38 2.39 -10.27
N TYR A 264 4.06 1.18 -10.74
CA TYR A 264 4.99 0.07 -10.77
C TYR A 264 6.17 0.35 -11.70
N LEU A 265 5.92 0.89 -12.90
CA LEU A 265 6.97 1.26 -13.85
C LEU A 265 7.84 2.41 -13.34
N LEU A 266 7.29 3.39 -12.62
CA LEU A 266 8.08 4.45 -11.98
C LEU A 266 9.02 3.89 -10.91
N SER A 267 8.54 3.01 -10.04
CA SER A 267 9.38 2.35 -9.04
C SER A 267 10.47 1.50 -9.68
N LEU A 268 10.13 0.75 -10.73
CA LEU A 268 11.08 -0.02 -11.51
C LEU A 268 12.15 0.88 -12.16
N LEU A 269 11.74 2.00 -12.76
CA LEU A 269 12.64 2.94 -13.39
C LEU A 269 13.61 3.57 -12.38
N GLU A 270 13.13 3.98 -11.20
CA GLU A 270 13.99 4.47 -10.11
C GLU A 270 15.01 3.42 -9.68
N GLN A 271 14.59 2.18 -9.46
CA GLN A 271 15.50 1.08 -9.12
C GLN A 271 16.58 0.84 -10.19
N CYS A 272 16.21 0.97 -11.48
CA CYS A 272 17.17 0.87 -12.57
C CYS A 272 18.15 2.05 -12.58
N LEU A 273 17.68 3.27 -12.33
CA LEU A 273 18.51 4.48 -12.25
C LEU A 273 19.48 4.42 -11.04
N ASP A 274 18.99 4.00 -9.87
CA ASP A 274 19.82 3.79 -8.67
C ASP A 274 20.88 2.71 -8.94
N ARG A 275 20.48 1.59 -9.55
CA ARG A 275 21.42 0.50 -9.83
C ARG A 275 22.47 0.91 -10.85
N ILE A 276 22.10 1.57 -11.94
CA ILE A 276 23.07 1.89 -12.99
C ILE A 276 24.10 2.91 -12.52
N GLU A 277 23.70 3.89 -11.72
CA GLU A 277 24.60 4.85 -11.05
C GLU A 277 25.58 4.13 -10.11
N LEU A 278 25.06 3.23 -9.26
CA LEU A 278 25.88 2.41 -8.37
C LEU A 278 26.91 1.56 -9.13
N LEU A 279 26.50 0.93 -10.25
CA LEU A 279 27.41 0.12 -11.06
C LEU A 279 28.44 0.97 -11.83
N LEU A 280 28.09 2.19 -12.27
CA LEU A 280 29.04 3.12 -12.89
C LEU A 280 30.12 3.54 -11.88
N ASN A 281 29.74 3.87 -10.65
CA ASN A 281 30.68 4.23 -9.57
C ASN A 281 31.67 3.09 -9.25
N LEU A 282 31.28 1.82 -9.44
CA LEU A 282 32.18 0.67 -9.27
C LEU A 282 33.24 0.54 -10.37
N ILE A 283 32.99 1.13 -11.55
CA ILE A 283 33.90 1.07 -12.70
C ILE A 283 34.86 2.26 -12.71
N MET A 284 34.45 3.40 -12.13
CA MET A 284 35.28 4.59 -12.00
C MET A 284 36.55 4.34 -11.16
N ASP A 285 37.58 5.17 -11.39
CA ASP A 285 38.91 5.03 -10.77
C ASP A 285 39.07 5.75 -9.42
N GLU A 286 37.96 6.16 -8.81
CA GLU A 286 37.95 6.75 -7.47
C GLU A 286 37.74 5.66 -6.40
N ASP A 287 38.84 5.27 -5.74
CA ASP A 287 38.87 4.19 -4.74
C ASP A 287 37.83 4.35 -3.64
N GLN A 288 37.71 5.56 -3.07
CA GLN A 288 36.82 5.82 -1.96
C GLN A 288 35.35 5.58 -2.34
N LEU A 289 34.90 6.21 -3.43
CA LEU A 289 33.55 6.08 -3.96
C LEU A 289 33.24 4.64 -4.37
N ARG A 290 34.22 3.95 -4.97
CA ARG A 290 34.10 2.55 -5.39
C ARG A 290 33.91 1.61 -4.20
N TYR A 291 34.67 1.76 -3.13
CA TYR A 291 34.56 0.89 -1.95
C TYR A 291 33.25 1.12 -1.19
N GLU A 292 32.81 2.37 -1.06
CA GLU A 292 31.49 2.71 -0.52
C GLU A 292 30.37 2.07 -1.37
N SER A 293 30.43 2.23 -2.68
CA SER A 293 29.45 1.65 -3.62
C SER A 293 29.42 0.13 -3.56
N LEU A 294 30.54 -0.53 -3.26
CA LEU A 294 30.61 -1.99 -3.16
C LEU A 294 29.94 -2.51 -1.87
N GLY A 295 30.11 -1.78 -0.77
CA GLY A 295 29.38 -2.03 0.49
C GLY A 295 27.87 -1.86 0.30
N LEU A 296 27.45 -0.74 -0.29
CA LEU A 296 26.05 -0.46 -0.62
C LEU A 296 25.45 -1.55 -1.52
N LEU A 297 26.18 -1.97 -2.57
CA LEU A 297 25.74 -3.03 -3.47
C LEU A 297 25.48 -4.35 -2.72
N LEU A 298 26.36 -4.71 -1.79
CA LEU A 298 26.24 -5.94 -1.02
C LEU A 298 25.04 -5.90 -0.06
N VAL A 299 24.84 -4.77 0.63
CA VAL A 299 23.68 -4.53 1.49
C VAL A 299 22.38 -4.62 0.68
N ASP A 300 22.32 -3.92 -0.46
CA ASP A 300 21.16 -3.87 -1.34
C ASP A 300 20.79 -5.25 -1.89
N ILE A 301 21.78 -6.01 -2.40
CA ILE A 301 21.57 -7.37 -2.92
C ILE A 301 21.07 -8.30 -1.81
N THR A 302 21.65 -8.20 -0.62
CA THR A 302 21.25 -9.04 0.52
C THR A 302 19.82 -8.72 0.94
N HIS A 303 19.47 -7.44 1.02
CA HIS A 303 18.10 -7.01 1.26
C HIS A 303 17.13 -7.51 0.18
N ALA A 304 17.54 -7.40 -1.09
CA ALA A 304 16.76 -7.79 -2.25
C ALA A 304 16.39 -9.27 -2.25
N ILE A 305 17.34 -10.16 -2.00
CA ILE A 305 17.17 -11.62 -1.97
C ILE A 305 16.00 -12.06 -1.08
N TYR A 306 15.80 -11.41 0.07
CA TYR A 306 14.67 -11.66 0.96
C TYR A 306 13.38 -10.98 0.49
N SER A 307 13.51 -9.75 0.00
CA SER A 307 12.36 -8.96 -0.43
C SER A 307 11.64 -9.60 -1.63
N GLU A 308 12.37 -10.27 -2.52
CA GLU A 308 11.86 -10.91 -3.75
C GLU A 308 10.83 -12.00 -3.48
N ARG A 309 10.97 -12.76 -2.39
CA ARG A 309 10.02 -13.82 -2.02
C ARG A 309 8.84 -13.31 -1.21
N SER A 310 8.89 -12.07 -0.74
CA SER A 310 7.89 -11.54 0.19
C SER A 310 6.74 -10.87 -0.53
N VAL A 311 5.53 -11.43 -0.41
CA VAL A 311 4.27 -10.75 -0.80
C VAL A 311 4.09 -9.44 -0.03
N ARG A 312 4.41 -9.45 1.27
CA ARG A 312 4.33 -8.25 2.12
C ARG A 312 5.24 -7.13 1.61
N SER A 313 6.45 -7.45 1.17
CA SER A 313 7.38 -6.45 0.62
C SER A 313 6.88 -5.87 -0.70
N LEU A 314 6.36 -6.71 -1.61
CA LEU A 314 5.79 -6.26 -2.88
C LEU A 314 4.60 -5.32 -2.67
N LEU A 315 3.69 -5.72 -1.77
CA LEU A 315 2.55 -4.91 -1.40
C LEU A 315 3.02 -3.62 -0.73
N ALA A 316 3.96 -3.65 0.22
CA ALA A 316 4.44 -2.44 0.87
C ALA A 316 5.03 -1.43 -0.12
N ALA A 317 5.85 -1.87 -1.08
CA ALA A 317 6.51 -0.99 -2.05
C ALA A 317 5.53 -0.37 -3.07
N ASN A 318 4.52 -1.12 -3.53
CA ASN A 318 3.62 -0.67 -4.61
C ASN A 318 2.24 -0.21 -4.13
N SER A 319 1.76 -0.70 -2.98
CA SER A 319 0.45 -0.31 -2.45
C SER A 319 0.45 1.08 -1.86
N GLU A 320 1.60 1.63 -1.46
CA GLU A 320 1.67 2.92 -0.78
C GLU A 320 1.20 4.06 -1.68
N LEU A 321 1.75 4.16 -2.90
CA LEU A 321 1.39 5.21 -3.87
C LEU A 321 -0.05 5.05 -4.38
N ILE A 322 -0.52 3.81 -4.53
CA ILE A 322 -1.90 3.52 -4.94
C ILE A 322 -2.87 3.84 -3.82
N ALA A 323 -2.58 3.41 -2.59
CA ALA A 323 -3.38 3.72 -1.43
C ALA A 323 -3.42 5.23 -1.23
N LEU A 324 -2.30 5.94 -1.42
CA LEU A 324 -2.24 7.40 -1.38
C LEU A 324 -3.19 8.04 -2.39
N GLN A 325 -3.22 7.57 -3.64
CA GLN A 325 -4.04 8.19 -4.68
C GLN A 325 -5.50 7.77 -4.63
N VAL A 326 -5.79 6.53 -4.26
CA VAL A 326 -7.15 6.05 -3.98
C VAL A 326 -7.74 6.84 -2.81
N THR A 327 -6.96 7.07 -1.76
CA THR A 327 -7.39 7.87 -0.61
C THR A 327 -7.50 9.36 -0.97
N GLU A 328 -6.54 9.96 -1.67
CA GLU A 328 -6.63 11.37 -2.09
C GLU A 328 -7.83 11.65 -3.00
N ASN A 329 -8.15 10.76 -3.94
CA ASN A 329 -9.33 10.96 -4.78
C ASN A 329 -10.64 10.70 -4.01
N ALA A 330 -10.66 9.76 -3.07
CA ALA A 330 -11.78 9.61 -2.13
C ALA A 330 -11.98 10.83 -1.22
N SER A 331 -10.93 11.62 -0.95
CA SER A 331 -11.03 12.83 -0.13
C SER A 331 -11.74 13.99 -0.83
N LYS A 332 -11.57 14.16 -2.15
CA LYS A 332 -12.21 15.23 -2.93
C LYS A 332 -13.73 15.13 -2.94
N THR A 333 -14.27 13.92 -2.81
CA THR A 333 -15.72 13.68 -2.69
C THR A 333 -16.19 13.69 -1.22
N GLY A 334 -15.25 13.70 -0.26
CA GLY A 334 -15.48 13.56 1.18
C GLY A 334 -15.64 14.86 1.98
N GLU A 335 -15.05 15.97 1.53
CA GLU A 335 -14.99 17.24 2.30
C GLU A 335 -16.38 17.80 2.67
N HIS A 336 -17.37 17.64 1.78
CA HIS A 336 -18.74 18.11 2.01
C HIS A 336 -19.50 17.31 3.08
N TYR A 337 -18.92 16.23 3.61
CA TYR A 337 -19.56 15.35 4.59
C TYR A 337 -19.09 15.58 6.04
N VAL A 338 -18.31 16.63 6.32
CA VAL A 338 -17.93 17.04 7.68
C VAL A 338 -18.57 18.38 8.01
N SER A 339 -19.44 18.42 9.02
CA SER A 339 -20.10 19.65 9.46
C SER A 339 -19.35 20.27 10.65
N THR A 340 -18.84 21.48 10.49
CA THR A 340 -18.19 22.25 11.56
C THR A 340 -19.17 23.13 12.33
N ASP A 341 -20.37 23.36 11.79
CA ASP A 341 -21.33 24.33 12.29
C ASP A 341 -22.74 23.73 12.50
N LYS A 342 -23.62 24.53 13.12
CA LYS A 342 -25.01 24.12 13.42
C LYS A 342 -25.86 23.93 12.17
N GLN A 343 -25.68 24.73 11.12
CA GLN A 343 -26.47 24.62 9.90
C GLN A 343 -26.09 23.34 9.14
N GLY A 344 -24.79 23.04 9.07
CA GLY A 344 -24.27 21.78 8.54
C GLY A 344 -24.81 20.56 9.30
N PHE A 345 -24.88 20.62 10.63
CA PHE A 345 -25.39 19.52 11.46
C PHE A 345 -26.86 19.16 11.14
N TRP A 346 -27.73 20.17 11.02
CA TRP A 346 -29.14 19.94 10.66
C TRP A 346 -29.35 19.57 9.19
N SER A 347 -28.51 20.09 8.29
CA SER A 347 -28.48 19.66 6.89
C SER A 347 -28.17 18.16 6.79
N MET A 348 -27.17 17.70 7.54
CA MET A 348 -26.81 16.29 7.61
C MET A 348 -27.96 15.42 8.14
N TYR A 349 -28.63 15.86 9.21
CA TYR A 349 -29.81 15.17 9.72
C TYR A 349 -30.89 14.98 8.65
N LYS A 350 -31.25 16.06 7.92
CA LYS A 350 -32.28 16.01 6.86
C LYS A 350 -31.89 15.09 5.71
N SER A 351 -30.62 15.14 5.27
CA SER A 351 -30.09 14.27 4.22
C SER A 351 -30.12 12.79 4.65
N ALA A 352 -29.77 12.50 5.91
CA ALA A 352 -29.82 11.14 6.46
C ALA A 352 -31.25 10.63 6.68
N ALA A 353 -32.14 11.50 7.17
CA ALA A 353 -33.57 11.22 7.29
C ALA A 353 -34.19 10.76 5.96
N GLY A 354 -33.86 11.43 4.85
CA GLY A 354 -34.30 11.03 3.51
C GLY A 354 -33.81 9.63 3.09
N ALA A 355 -32.57 9.28 3.43
CA ALA A 355 -32.06 7.92 3.20
C ALA A 355 -32.81 6.86 4.02
N GLY A 356 -33.22 7.19 5.25
CA GLY A 356 -34.00 6.31 6.12
C GLY A 356 -35.28 5.79 5.46
N VAL A 357 -35.98 6.63 4.69
CA VAL A 357 -37.19 6.24 3.93
C VAL A 357 -36.85 5.17 2.90
N ILE A 358 -35.83 5.42 2.06
CA ILE A 358 -35.43 4.51 0.98
C ILE A 358 -34.93 3.17 1.57
N ILE A 359 -34.19 3.22 2.67
CA ILE A 359 -33.69 2.02 3.35
C ILE A 359 -34.82 1.17 3.91
N ALA A 360 -35.85 1.78 4.51
CA ALA A 360 -37.03 1.06 4.96
C ALA A 360 -37.75 0.37 3.80
N THR A 361 -37.89 1.05 2.65
CA THR A 361 -38.45 0.44 1.43
C THR A 361 -37.60 -0.72 0.93
N MET A 362 -36.27 -0.57 0.87
CA MET A 362 -35.36 -1.65 0.47
C MET A 362 -35.46 -2.87 1.40
N ALA A 363 -35.58 -2.65 2.71
CA ALA A 363 -35.74 -3.71 3.70
C ALA A 363 -37.03 -4.51 3.44
N SER A 364 -38.14 -3.81 3.21
CA SER A 364 -39.43 -4.42 2.86
C SER A 364 -39.37 -5.18 1.53
N LEU A 365 -38.77 -4.60 0.49
CA LEU A 365 -38.58 -5.28 -0.80
C LEU A 365 -37.75 -6.56 -0.66
N LYS A 366 -36.72 -6.56 0.19
CA LYS A 366 -35.92 -7.76 0.50
C LYS A 366 -36.78 -8.84 1.16
N ILE A 367 -37.62 -8.46 2.13
CA ILE A 367 -38.52 -9.40 2.82
C ILE A 367 -39.49 -10.04 1.82
N LEU A 368 -40.08 -9.24 0.92
CA LEU A 368 -40.98 -9.70 -0.13
C LEU A 368 -40.27 -10.62 -1.14
N ALA A 369 -39.10 -10.21 -1.64
CA ALA A 369 -38.29 -11.04 -2.53
C ALA A 369 -37.90 -12.37 -1.88
N ALA A 370 -37.68 -12.39 -0.57
CA ALA A 370 -37.38 -13.61 0.19
C ALA A 370 -38.59 -14.55 0.38
N ARG A 371 -39.80 -14.16 -0.02
CA ARG A 371 -40.98 -15.05 -0.06
C ARG A 371 -41.05 -15.85 -1.35
N ILE A 372 -40.43 -15.35 -2.41
CA ILE A 372 -40.39 -16.03 -3.71
C ILE A 372 -39.36 -17.15 -3.63
N ALA A 373 -39.78 -18.38 -3.93
CA ALA A 373 -38.89 -19.52 -4.01
C ALA A 373 -37.94 -19.34 -5.20
N MET A 374 -36.68 -19.04 -4.90
CA MET A 374 -35.62 -18.82 -5.89
C MET A 374 -34.38 -19.62 -5.48
N ALA A 375 -33.57 -20.00 -6.48
CA ALA A 375 -32.25 -20.57 -6.21
C ALA A 375 -31.36 -19.58 -5.40
N PRO A 376 -30.45 -20.06 -4.52
CA PRO A 376 -29.66 -19.18 -3.65
C PRO A 376 -28.88 -18.08 -4.39
N ILE A 377 -28.33 -18.39 -5.57
CA ILE A 377 -27.61 -17.43 -6.42
C ILE A 377 -28.57 -16.36 -6.96
N MET A 378 -29.78 -16.74 -7.38
CA MET A 378 -30.79 -15.78 -7.84
C MET A 378 -31.28 -14.89 -6.70
N GLN A 379 -31.46 -15.43 -5.48
CA GLN A 379 -31.76 -14.61 -4.30
C GLN A 379 -30.65 -13.61 -4.01
N ALA A 380 -29.39 -14.05 -4.04
CA ALA A 380 -28.23 -13.18 -3.86
C ALA A 380 -28.23 -12.04 -4.89
N LEU A 381 -28.51 -12.35 -6.16
CA LEU A 381 -28.57 -11.36 -7.24
C LEU A 381 -29.71 -10.37 -7.03
N VAL A 382 -30.92 -10.82 -6.68
CA VAL A 382 -32.07 -9.92 -6.45
C VAL A 382 -31.83 -9.02 -5.23
N PHE A 383 -31.33 -9.56 -4.12
CA PHE A 383 -30.97 -8.74 -2.95
C PHE A 383 -29.87 -7.74 -3.28
N SER A 384 -28.86 -8.18 -4.02
CA SER A 384 -27.76 -7.33 -4.48
C SER A 384 -28.28 -6.19 -5.34
N MET A 385 -29.14 -6.45 -6.33
CA MET A 385 -29.70 -5.41 -7.20
C MET A 385 -30.59 -4.44 -6.44
N ASN A 386 -31.47 -4.93 -5.55
CA ASN A 386 -32.30 -4.10 -4.68
C ASN A 386 -31.45 -3.10 -3.89
N TYR A 387 -30.40 -3.59 -3.23
CA TYR A 387 -29.52 -2.75 -2.44
C TYR A 387 -28.66 -1.82 -3.30
N SER A 388 -28.10 -2.32 -4.40
CA SER A 388 -27.20 -1.55 -5.27
C SER A 388 -27.90 -0.35 -5.88
N PHE A 389 -29.09 -0.57 -6.45
CA PHE A 389 -29.88 0.52 -7.01
C PHE A 389 -30.42 1.46 -5.94
N GLY A 390 -30.82 0.95 -4.77
CA GLY A 390 -31.27 1.81 -3.69
C GLY A 390 -30.16 2.69 -3.10
N PHE A 391 -28.93 2.18 -2.96
CA PHE A 391 -27.78 3.00 -2.55
C PHE A 391 -27.36 4.01 -3.62
N MET A 392 -27.42 3.63 -4.90
CA MET A 392 -27.23 4.59 -5.99
C MET A 392 -28.30 5.69 -5.96
N LEU A 393 -29.57 5.34 -5.73
CA LEU A 393 -30.67 6.30 -5.64
C LEU A 393 -30.48 7.26 -4.46
N ILE A 394 -30.12 6.74 -3.28
CA ILE A 394 -29.77 7.57 -2.11
C ILE A 394 -28.70 8.59 -2.48
N HIS A 395 -27.65 8.15 -3.18
CA HIS A 395 -26.56 9.03 -3.61
C HIS A 395 -27.00 10.07 -4.65
N VAL A 396 -27.75 9.67 -5.68
CA VAL A 396 -28.26 10.56 -6.74
C VAL A 396 -29.20 11.63 -6.17
N LEU A 397 -29.97 11.30 -5.14
CA LEU A 397 -30.86 12.24 -4.43
C LEU A 397 -30.13 13.10 -3.39
N HIS A 398 -28.79 13.00 -3.28
CA HIS A 398 -27.98 13.68 -2.26
C HIS A 398 -28.40 13.37 -0.82
N PHE A 399 -28.96 12.19 -0.59
CA PHE A 399 -29.22 11.65 0.73
C PHE A 399 -27.99 10.94 1.30
N THR A 400 -27.93 10.83 2.62
CA THR A 400 -26.75 10.35 3.34
C THR A 400 -27.00 8.98 3.97
N VAL A 401 -26.12 8.01 3.69
CA VAL A 401 -26.08 6.77 4.46
C VAL A 401 -25.04 6.92 5.58
N ALA A 402 -25.51 6.83 6.81
CA ALA A 402 -24.65 6.79 7.99
C ALA A 402 -23.54 5.74 7.86
N THR A 403 -22.38 5.97 8.47
CA THR A 403 -21.23 5.04 8.55
C THR A 403 -20.48 4.77 7.24
N LYS A 404 -20.94 5.31 6.11
CA LYS A 404 -20.16 5.29 4.85
C LYS A 404 -19.14 6.42 4.78
N GLN A 405 -19.52 7.59 5.28
CA GLN A 405 -18.72 8.83 5.24
C GLN A 405 -17.37 8.76 5.98
N PRO A 406 -17.22 8.09 7.15
CA PRO A 406 -15.96 8.03 7.89
C PRO A 406 -14.84 7.42 7.08
N ALA A 407 -15.17 6.47 6.20
CA ALA A 407 -14.24 5.84 5.29
C ALA A 407 -13.77 6.77 4.16
N MET A 408 -14.51 7.83 3.85
CA MET A 408 -14.10 8.83 2.86
C MET A 408 -13.40 10.02 3.52
N THR A 409 -13.85 10.44 4.71
CA THR A 409 -13.29 11.59 5.42
C THR A 409 -11.95 11.30 6.10
N ALA A 410 -11.69 10.05 6.52
CA ALA A 410 -10.37 9.65 7.07
C ALA A 410 -9.23 9.71 6.04
N ALA A 411 -9.53 9.62 4.75
CA ALA A 411 -8.57 9.86 3.69
C ALA A 411 -8.22 11.35 3.54
N ALA A 412 -9.22 12.23 3.67
CA ALA A 412 -9.04 13.70 3.66
C ALA A 412 -8.21 14.18 4.87
N LEU A 413 -8.51 13.65 6.05
CA LEU A 413 -7.75 13.83 7.30
C LEU A 413 -6.24 13.67 7.07
N ALA A 414 -5.82 12.57 6.45
CA ALA A 414 -4.40 12.28 6.24
C ALA A 414 -3.72 13.26 5.27
N ALA A 415 -4.45 13.87 4.33
CA ALA A 415 -3.90 14.84 3.38
C ALA A 415 -3.53 16.18 4.03
N THR A 416 -4.30 16.62 5.03
CA THR A 416 -4.05 17.88 5.76
C THR A 416 -2.79 17.84 6.62
N VAL A 417 -2.41 16.67 7.16
CA VAL A 417 -1.25 16.46 8.06
C VAL A 417 0.09 16.92 7.46
N GLN A 418 0.23 16.89 6.14
CA GLN A 418 1.50 17.20 5.48
C GLN A 418 1.58 18.62 4.89
N GLN A 419 0.44 19.29 4.69
CA GLN A 419 0.44 20.64 4.10
C GLN A 419 0.73 21.72 5.14
N THR A 420 0.56 21.43 6.43
CA THR A 420 0.76 22.40 7.51
C THR A 420 2.21 22.38 8.02
N LYS A 421 2.97 23.44 7.73
CA LYS A 421 4.23 23.75 8.42
C LYS A 421 3.91 24.10 9.88
N GLY A 422 4.19 23.20 10.83
CA GLY A 422 3.89 23.39 12.25
C GLY A 422 4.58 22.37 13.15
N SER A 423 4.47 22.54 14.48
CA SER A 423 5.01 21.57 15.44
C SER A 423 4.26 20.22 15.34
N LYS A 424 4.94 19.11 15.66
CA LYS A 424 4.33 17.77 15.66
C LYS A 424 3.08 17.68 16.54
N THR A 425 3.03 18.46 17.63
CA THR A 425 1.90 18.49 18.56
C THR A 425 0.68 19.17 17.94
N THR A 426 0.89 20.25 17.20
CA THR A 426 -0.15 21.01 16.51
C THR A 426 -0.84 20.16 15.43
N GLN A 427 -0.06 19.40 14.65
CA GLN A 427 -0.62 18.47 13.65
C GLN A 427 -1.51 17.38 14.28
N ILE A 428 -1.13 16.86 15.46
CA ILE A 428 -1.91 15.85 16.18
C ILE A 428 -3.20 16.46 16.74
N ALA A 429 -3.15 17.71 17.22
CA ALA A 429 -4.30 18.44 17.73
C ALA A 429 -5.35 18.74 16.64
N GLU A 430 -4.91 19.24 15.47
CA GLU A 430 -5.78 19.44 14.30
C GLU A 430 -6.44 18.13 13.85
N LEU A 431 -5.67 17.04 13.85
CA LEU A 431 -6.18 15.73 13.48
C LEU A 431 -7.22 15.21 14.48
N ALA A 432 -7.01 15.43 15.78
CA ALA A 432 -8.00 15.11 16.79
C ALA A 432 -9.29 15.96 16.64
N ALA A 433 -9.18 17.26 16.38
CA ALA A 433 -10.33 18.13 16.13
C ALA A 433 -11.17 17.63 14.94
N LEU A 434 -10.52 17.22 13.86
CA LEU A 434 -11.19 16.70 12.67
C LEU A 434 -11.81 15.32 12.92
N ILE A 435 -11.19 14.44 13.72
CA ILE A 435 -11.81 13.19 14.19
C ILE A 435 -13.10 13.46 14.99
N ILE A 436 -13.07 14.43 15.90
CA ILE A 436 -14.24 14.82 16.71
C ILE A 436 -15.38 15.31 15.81
N ASN A 437 -15.07 16.19 14.84
CA ASN A 437 -16.05 16.67 13.86
C ASN A 437 -16.68 15.51 13.08
N ILE A 438 -15.89 14.52 12.65
CA ILE A 438 -16.40 13.35 11.93
C ILE A 438 -17.30 12.51 12.83
N ILE A 439 -16.89 12.19 14.06
CA ILE A 439 -17.72 11.41 15.00
C ILE A 439 -19.06 12.11 15.22
N ARG A 440 -19.06 13.43 15.40
CA ARG A 440 -20.29 14.23 15.53
C ARG A 440 -21.18 14.16 14.30
N THR A 441 -20.62 14.35 13.12
CA THR A 441 -21.39 14.27 11.88
C THR A 441 -21.93 12.86 11.64
N GLN A 442 -21.21 11.81 12.05
CA GLN A 442 -21.72 10.44 12.00
C GLN A 442 -22.84 10.18 12.97
N PHE A 443 -22.73 10.69 14.19
CA PHE A 443 -23.77 10.53 15.19
C PHE A 443 -25.10 11.06 14.70
N ILE A 444 -25.12 12.28 14.15
CA ILE A 444 -26.36 12.87 13.62
C ILE A 444 -26.88 12.16 12.37
N ALA A 445 -26.00 11.67 11.49
CA ALA A 445 -26.40 10.86 10.34
C ALA A 445 -27.02 9.51 10.78
N ILE A 446 -26.45 8.86 11.79
CA ILE A 446 -27.00 7.64 12.40
C ILE A 446 -28.41 7.91 12.94
N LEU A 447 -28.58 8.98 13.73
CA LEU A 447 -29.88 9.37 14.27
C LEU A 447 -30.90 9.69 13.17
N GLY A 448 -30.49 10.41 12.12
CA GLY A 448 -31.34 10.69 10.95
C GLY A 448 -31.86 9.41 10.29
N ASN A 449 -30.95 8.47 10.01
CA ASN A 449 -31.31 7.18 9.43
C ASN A 449 -32.28 6.39 10.32
N ILE A 450 -31.97 6.23 11.62
CA ILE A 450 -32.82 5.46 12.55
C ILE A 450 -34.20 6.11 12.71
N SER A 451 -34.23 7.41 12.99
CA SER A 451 -35.45 8.13 13.39
C SER A 451 -36.53 8.11 12.31
N ILE A 452 -36.16 8.00 11.02
CA ILE A 452 -37.12 7.89 9.91
C ILE A 452 -37.28 6.46 9.40
N ALA A 453 -36.24 5.62 9.44
CA ALA A 453 -36.35 4.24 8.99
C ALA A 453 -37.34 3.42 9.85
N ILE A 454 -37.34 3.62 11.17
CA ILE A 454 -38.28 2.96 12.09
C ILE A 454 -39.74 3.28 11.74
N PRO A 455 -40.20 4.55 11.78
CA PRO A 455 -41.60 4.86 11.49
C PRO A 455 -41.99 4.49 10.05
N THR A 456 -41.09 4.69 9.07
CA THR A 456 -41.38 4.32 7.68
C THR A 456 -41.59 2.81 7.54
N ALA A 457 -40.71 2.00 8.14
CA ALA A 457 -40.84 0.55 8.10
C ALA A 457 -42.11 0.07 8.86
N ALA A 458 -42.46 0.73 9.97
CA ALA A 458 -43.71 0.47 10.68
C ALA A 458 -44.93 0.74 9.80
N VAL A 459 -44.98 1.90 9.15
CA VAL A 459 -46.08 2.28 8.24
C VAL A 459 -46.18 1.27 7.09
N ILE A 460 -45.06 0.90 6.46
CA ILE A 460 -45.07 -0.11 5.38
C ILE A 460 -45.62 -1.45 5.88
N THR A 461 -45.21 -1.91 7.06
CA THR A 461 -45.71 -3.17 7.63
C THR A 461 -47.19 -3.13 7.97
N LEU A 462 -47.66 -2.05 8.59
CA LEU A 462 -49.07 -1.87 8.93
C LEU A 462 -49.95 -1.78 7.68
N LEU A 463 -49.52 -1.02 6.67
CA LEU A 463 -50.24 -0.92 5.39
C LEU A 463 -50.28 -2.26 4.66
N TRP A 464 -49.20 -3.05 4.70
CA TRP A 464 -49.20 -4.40 4.13
C TRP A 464 -50.19 -5.30 4.84
N GLN A 465 -50.14 -5.35 6.18
CA GLN A 465 -51.02 -6.19 6.98
C GLN A 465 -52.49 -5.82 6.81
N TYR A 466 -52.80 -4.53 6.72
CA TYR A 466 -54.15 -4.05 6.48
C TYR A 466 -54.62 -4.30 5.03
N GLY A 467 -53.74 -4.19 4.04
CA GLY A 467 -54.11 -4.31 2.63
C GLY A 467 -54.16 -5.74 2.09
N MET A 468 -53.37 -6.66 2.66
CA MET A 468 -53.24 -8.05 2.19
C MET A 468 -53.83 -9.08 3.17
N ASP A 469 -54.33 -8.64 4.33
CA ASP A 469 -54.81 -9.51 5.42
C ASP A 469 -53.81 -10.57 5.90
N GLU A 470 -52.51 -10.36 5.65
CA GLU A 470 -51.43 -11.25 6.06
C GLU A 470 -50.23 -10.48 6.63
N PRO A 471 -49.52 -11.04 7.65
CA PRO A 471 -48.38 -10.36 8.25
C PRO A 471 -47.20 -10.30 7.27
N LEU A 472 -46.49 -9.16 7.20
CA LEU A 472 -45.34 -8.96 6.30
C LEU A 472 -44.20 -9.95 6.59
N LEU A 473 -43.98 -10.33 7.86
CA LEU A 473 -43.10 -11.44 8.24
C LEU A 473 -43.93 -12.54 8.89
N THR A 474 -43.62 -13.79 8.56
CA THR A 474 -44.13 -14.92 9.35
C THR A 474 -43.59 -14.83 10.79
N HIS A 475 -44.36 -15.27 11.78
CA HIS A 475 -43.96 -15.20 13.19
C HIS A 475 -42.58 -15.81 13.46
N VAL A 476 -42.25 -16.94 12.82
CA VAL A 476 -40.93 -17.58 12.92
C VAL A 476 -39.82 -16.67 12.38
N LYS A 477 -40.06 -16.02 11.24
CA LYS A 477 -39.10 -15.10 10.62
C LYS A 477 -38.96 -13.81 11.43
N ALA A 478 -40.04 -13.32 12.03
CA ALA A 478 -40.02 -12.18 12.94
C ALA A 478 -39.14 -12.45 14.17
N THR A 479 -39.35 -13.58 14.85
CA THR A 479 -38.53 -13.99 16.01
C THR A 479 -37.07 -14.20 15.62
N LYS A 480 -36.78 -14.86 14.48
CA LYS A 480 -35.41 -15.03 13.98
C LYS A 480 -34.73 -13.68 13.68
N THR A 481 -35.48 -12.74 13.11
CA THR A 481 -35.00 -11.40 12.78
C THR A 481 -34.65 -10.62 14.05
N LEU A 482 -35.50 -10.65 15.07
CA LEU A 482 -35.22 -10.02 16.37
C LEU A 482 -34.06 -10.70 17.11
N HIS A 483 -34.01 -12.03 17.13
CA HIS A 483 -32.89 -12.77 17.74
C HIS A 483 -31.55 -12.38 17.11
N SER A 484 -31.54 -12.18 15.78
CA SER A 484 -30.33 -11.77 15.06
C SER A 484 -29.89 -10.32 15.29
N LEU A 485 -30.66 -9.54 16.07
CA LEU A 485 -30.25 -8.23 16.58
C LEU A 485 -29.69 -8.32 18.01
N ASN A 486 -29.90 -9.44 18.72
CA ASN A 486 -29.45 -9.58 20.10
C ASN A 486 -27.91 -9.59 20.16
N PRO A 487 -27.28 -8.63 20.85
CA PRO A 487 -25.82 -8.51 20.88
C PRO A 487 -25.13 -9.60 21.73
N PHE A 488 -25.85 -10.26 22.63
CA PHE A 488 -25.30 -11.22 23.58
C PHE A 488 -25.48 -12.67 23.15
N THR A 489 -26.62 -13.00 22.54
CA THR A 489 -26.97 -14.39 22.18
C THR A 489 -26.77 -14.69 20.70
N SER A 490 -26.54 -13.67 19.87
CA SER A 490 -26.34 -13.83 18.44
C SER A 490 -25.01 -13.24 17.99
N LEU A 491 -24.59 -13.61 16.78
CA LEU A 491 -23.38 -13.07 16.15
C LEU A 491 -23.58 -11.63 15.61
N ALA A 492 -24.49 -10.84 16.18
CA ALA A 492 -24.83 -9.50 15.69
C ALA A 492 -23.62 -8.56 15.59
N ILE A 493 -22.74 -8.55 16.60
CA ILE A 493 -21.53 -7.70 16.62
C ILE A 493 -20.50 -8.15 15.56
N PRO A 494 -20.11 -9.43 15.47
CA PRO A 494 -19.26 -9.92 14.38
C PRO A 494 -19.83 -9.61 12.98
N HIS A 495 -21.12 -9.83 12.75
CA HIS A 495 -21.77 -9.50 11.49
C HIS A 495 -21.83 -7.98 11.22
N ALA A 496 -21.88 -7.16 12.27
CA ALA A 496 -21.75 -5.70 12.15
C ALA A 496 -20.32 -5.28 11.80
N ALA A 497 -19.31 -5.97 12.31
CA ALA A 497 -17.92 -5.75 11.93
C ALA A 497 -17.70 -6.05 10.44
N ILE A 498 -18.30 -7.15 9.91
CA ILE A 498 -18.28 -7.46 8.47
C ILE A 498 -18.89 -6.31 7.65
N ALA A 499 -20.02 -5.74 8.09
CA ALA A 499 -20.59 -4.55 7.43
C ALA A 499 -19.61 -3.37 7.44
N GLY A 500 -18.92 -3.14 8.57
CA GLY A 500 -17.87 -2.13 8.69
C GLY A 500 -16.72 -2.33 7.70
N VAL A 501 -16.29 -3.58 7.50
CA VAL A 501 -15.29 -3.94 6.48
C VAL A 501 -15.81 -3.68 5.07
N CYS A 502 -17.07 -4.02 4.77
CA CYS A 502 -17.69 -3.74 3.48
C CYS A 502 -17.81 -2.23 3.19
N LEU A 503 -18.14 -1.43 4.20
CA LEU A 503 -18.18 0.05 4.12
C LEU A 503 -16.80 0.62 3.80
N PHE A 504 -15.76 0.12 4.48
CA PHE A 504 -14.38 0.48 4.20
C PHE A 504 -13.98 0.12 2.76
N PHE A 505 -14.27 -1.10 2.30
CA PHE A 505 -13.98 -1.50 0.91
C PHE A 505 -14.76 -0.65 -0.10
N SER A 506 -16.02 -0.30 0.17
CA SER A 506 -16.80 0.62 -0.68
C SER A 506 -16.10 1.98 -0.87
N GLY A 507 -15.49 2.52 0.20
CA GLY A 507 -14.70 3.76 0.13
C GLY A 507 -13.46 3.63 -0.76
N LEU A 508 -12.70 2.54 -0.63
CA LEU A 508 -11.54 2.26 -1.50
C LEU A 508 -11.94 2.05 -2.96
N ILE A 509 -13.03 1.34 -3.21
CA ILE A 509 -13.60 1.13 -4.54
C ILE A 509 -13.98 2.48 -5.15
N ALA A 510 -14.65 3.35 -4.38
CA ALA A 510 -15.01 4.68 -4.86
C ALA A 510 -13.77 5.48 -5.28
N GLY A 511 -12.76 5.56 -4.41
CA GLY A 511 -11.50 6.25 -4.74
C GLY A 511 -10.77 5.67 -5.95
N TYR A 512 -10.81 4.35 -6.14
CA TYR A 512 -10.25 3.68 -7.31
C TYR A 512 -10.98 4.07 -8.60
N PHE A 513 -12.32 4.05 -8.61
CA PHE A 513 -13.12 4.39 -9.78
C PHE A 513 -13.10 5.89 -10.10
N ASP A 514 -13.01 6.77 -9.09
CA ASP A 514 -12.79 8.21 -9.30
C ASP A 514 -11.43 8.45 -9.97
N ASN A 515 -10.37 7.83 -9.46
CA ASN A 515 -9.06 7.88 -10.08
C ASN A 515 -9.07 7.31 -11.52
N MET A 516 -9.77 6.20 -11.74
CA MET A 516 -9.90 5.59 -13.06
C MET A 516 -10.66 6.49 -14.04
N ALA A 517 -11.69 7.21 -13.58
CA ALA A 517 -12.48 8.13 -14.40
C ALA A 517 -11.60 9.23 -15.00
N VAL A 518 -10.75 9.84 -14.16
CA VAL A 518 -9.79 10.87 -14.57
C VAL A 518 -8.68 10.27 -15.44
N TYR A 519 -8.01 9.22 -14.95
CA TYR A 519 -6.85 8.61 -15.61
C TYR A 519 -7.17 8.08 -17.01
N ARG A 520 -8.31 7.39 -17.18
CA ARG A 520 -8.72 6.86 -18.48
C ARG A 520 -9.51 7.86 -19.33
N LYS A 521 -9.63 9.12 -18.89
CA LYS A 521 -10.40 10.17 -19.57
C LYS A 521 -11.81 9.71 -19.93
N VAL A 522 -12.52 9.11 -18.97
CA VAL A 522 -13.84 8.50 -19.20
C VAL A 522 -14.85 9.54 -19.69
N GLY A 523 -14.86 10.74 -19.12
CA GLY A 523 -15.73 11.84 -19.56
C GLY A 523 -15.51 12.21 -21.04
N PRO A 524 -14.30 12.61 -21.46
CA PRO A 524 -14.00 12.87 -22.87
C PRO A 524 -14.33 11.71 -23.81
N ARG A 525 -14.07 10.46 -23.40
CA ARG A 525 -14.42 9.26 -24.20
C ARG A 525 -15.92 9.07 -24.37
N LEU A 526 -16.72 9.35 -23.33
CA LEU A 526 -18.18 9.33 -23.42
C LEU A 526 -18.69 10.41 -24.38
N GLN A 527 -18.11 11.61 -24.35
CA GLN A 527 -18.47 12.71 -25.25
C GLN A 527 -18.19 12.39 -26.73
N ALA A 528 -17.13 11.62 -26.99
CA ALA A 528 -16.76 11.19 -28.35
C ALA A 528 -17.62 10.02 -28.89
N HIS A 529 -18.47 9.41 -28.07
CA HIS A 529 -19.19 8.20 -28.45
C HIS A 529 -20.39 8.48 -29.38
N ALA A 530 -20.28 8.06 -30.65
CA ALA A 530 -21.22 8.40 -31.72
C ALA A 530 -22.69 8.03 -31.42
N ASN A 531 -22.94 6.81 -30.92
CA ASN A 531 -24.31 6.34 -30.64
C ASN A 531 -24.95 7.10 -29.46
N LEU A 532 -24.15 7.49 -28.47
CA LEU A 532 -24.63 8.25 -27.31
C LEU A 532 -24.95 9.69 -27.72
N LYS A 533 -24.15 10.25 -28.63
CA LYS A 533 -24.40 11.56 -29.23
C LYS A 533 -25.70 11.58 -30.03
N GLN A 534 -25.99 10.52 -30.77
CA GLN A 534 -27.26 10.38 -31.50
C GLN A 534 -28.47 10.21 -30.55
N LEU A 535 -28.33 9.44 -29.47
CA LEU A 535 -29.43 9.18 -28.53
C LEU A 535 -29.79 10.38 -27.64
N LEU A 536 -28.79 11.08 -27.09
CA LEU A 536 -28.99 12.12 -26.07
C LEU A 536 -28.90 13.54 -26.63
N GLY A 537 -28.24 13.73 -27.79
CA GLY A 537 -27.83 15.04 -28.28
C GLY A 537 -26.58 15.58 -27.56
N GLN A 538 -25.87 16.52 -28.18
CA GLN A 538 -24.54 16.97 -27.72
C GLN A 538 -24.57 17.60 -26.32
N GLU A 539 -25.52 18.49 -26.02
CA GLU A 539 -25.57 19.18 -24.73
C GLU A 539 -25.88 18.23 -23.56
N ARG A 540 -26.83 17.31 -23.75
CA ARG A 540 -27.17 16.32 -22.71
C ARG A 540 -26.05 15.30 -22.54
N LEU A 541 -25.38 14.90 -23.63
CA LEU A 541 -24.20 14.04 -23.56
C LEU A 541 -23.06 14.71 -22.79
N ASN A 542 -22.82 16.01 -23.01
CA ASN A 542 -21.81 16.75 -22.26
C ASN A 542 -22.14 16.76 -20.76
N LYS A 543 -23.38 17.10 -20.37
CA LYS A 543 -23.82 17.06 -18.96
C LYS A 543 -23.71 15.65 -18.37
N PHE A 544 -24.12 14.62 -19.10
CA PHE A 544 -24.05 13.23 -18.67
C PHE A 544 -22.59 12.78 -18.48
N ALA A 545 -21.71 13.06 -19.44
CA ALA A 545 -20.31 12.71 -19.38
C ALA A 545 -19.60 13.41 -18.20
N THR A 546 -19.86 14.70 -17.98
CA THR A 546 -19.31 15.43 -16.82
C THR A 546 -19.87 14.89 -15.50
N TYR A 547 -21.14 14.47 -15.47
CA TYR A 547 -21.73 13.85 -14.28
C TYR A 547 -21.05 12.50 -13.97
N ILE A 548 -20.89 11.64 -14.98
CA ILE A 548 -20.22 10.35 -14.81
C ILE A 548 -18.77 10.55 -14.39
N GLU A 549 -18.01 11.44 -15.05
CA GLU A 549 -16.62 11.71 -14.68
C GLU A 549 -16.45 12.15 -13.22
N ARG A 550 -17.39 12.95 -12.70
CA ARG A 550 -17.37 13.46 -11.32
C ARG A 550 -17.92 12.49 -10.27
N ASN A 551 -18.76 11.54 -10.65
CA ASN A 551 -19.49 10.67 -9.70
C ASN A 551 -19.25 9.18 -9.92
N LEU A 552 -18.39 8.76 -10.85
CA LEU A 552 -18.18 7.35 -11.17
C LEU A 552 -17.76 6.54 -9.94
N GLY A 553 -16.86 7.07 -9.12
CA GLY A 553 -16.44 6.43 -7.88
C GLY A 553 -17.57 6.27 -6.90
N ALA A 554 -18.32 7.34 -6.63
CA ALA A 554 -19.45 7.27 -5.71
C ALA A 554 -20.55 6.31 -6.20
N LEU A 555 -20.85 6.28 -7.50
CA LEU A 555 -21.80 5.34 -8.11
C LEU A 555 -21.31 3.89 -8.00
N ALA A 556 -20.08 3.61 -8.43
CA ALA A 556 -19.49 2.27 -8.39
C ALA A 556 -19.35 1.76 -6.95
N GLY A 557 -18.92 2.62 -6.02
CA GLY A 557 -18.79 2.30 -4.60
C GLY A 557 -20.14 1.97 -3.96
N ASN A 558 -21.21 2.73 -4.25
CA ASN A 558 -22.57 2.42 -3.78
C ASN A 558 -23.12 1.13 -4.39
N PHE A 559 -22.91 0.94 -5.69
CA PHE A 559 -23.37 -0.25 -6.39
C PHE A 559 -22.69 -1.51 -5.84
N LEU A 560 -21.35 -1.53 -5.76
CA LEU A 560 -20.61 -2.67 -5.23
C LEU A 560 -20.86 -2.89 -3.74
N PHE A 561 -21.11 -1.84 -2.96
CA PHE A 561 -21.55 -1.99 -1.57
C PHE A 561 -22.88 -2.73 -1.47
N GLY A 562 -23.84 -2.41 -2.34
CA GLY A 562 -25.10 -3.14 -2.43
C GLY A 562 -24.92 -4.62 -2.77
N ILE A 563 -24.03 -4.93 -3.70
CA ILE A 563 -23.66 -6.32 -4.05
C ILE A 563 -23.07 -7.05 -2.84
N MET A 564 -22.12 -6.43 -2.12
CA MET A 564 -21.50 -7.06 -0.94
C MET A 564 -22.55 -7.35 0.14
N LEU A 565 -23.44 -6.38 0.42
CA LEU A 565 -24.52 -6.56 1.41
C LEU A 565 -25.57 -7.59 0.99
N GLY A 566 -25.89 -7.67 -0.29
CA GLY A 566 -26.92 -8.57 -0.83
C GLY A 566 -26.48 -10.02 -0.96
N SER A 567 -25.18 -10.25 -1.21
CA SER A 567 -24.63 -11.58 -1.50
C SER A 567 -23.99 -12.29 -0.31
N MET A 568 -23.55 -11.57 0.73
CA MET A 568 -22.75 -12.17 1.82
C MET A 568 -23.44 -13.32 2.54
N GLY A 569 -24.75 -13.22 2.79
CA GLY A 569 -25.52 -14.32 3.40
C GLY A 569 -25.52 -15.59 2.55
N THR A 570 -25.61 -15.45 1.23
CA THR A 570 -25.54 -16.58 0.29
C THR A 570 -24.13 -17.14 0.19
N ILE A 571 -23.10 -16.29 0.22
CA ILE A 571 -21.70 -16.74 0.24
C ILE A 571 -21.43 -17.57 1.51
N GLY A 572 -21.90 -17.10 2.67
CA GLY A 572 -21.87 -17.87 3.92
C GLY A 572 -22.53 -19.24 3.79
N PHE A 573 -23.75 -19.26 3.23
CA PHE A 573 -24.48 -20.49 2.97
C PHE A 573 -23.72 -21.47 2.07
N ILE A 574 -23.14 -21.00 0.96
CA ILE A 574 -22.38 -21.85 0.02
C ILE A 574 -21.10 -22.40 0.66
N LEU A 575 -20.40 -21.59 1.47
CA LEU A 575 -19.17 -22.00 2.14
C LEU A 575 -19.39 -22.80 3.43
N GLY A 576 -20.64 -22.97 3.87
CA GLY A 576 -20.96 -23.59 5.15
C GLY A 576 -20.53 -22.75 6.37
N LEU A 577 -20.29 -21.45 6.18
CA LEU A 577 -19.86 -20.52 7.23
C LEU A 577 -21.06 -19.69 7.73
N PRO A 578 -21.15 -19.38 9.03
CA PRO A 578 -22.19 -18.52 9.57
C PRO A 578 -21.89 -17.04 9.26
N LEU A 579 -21.88 -16.68 7.97
CA LEU A 579 -21.66 -15.32 7.51
C LEU A 579 -22.99 -14.64 7.18
N ASP A 580 -23.21 -13.47 7.76
CA ASP A 580 -24.32 -12.56 7.49
C ASP A 580 -23.84 -11.11 7.71
N ILE A 581 -24.67 -10.12 7.37
CA ILE A 581 -24.32 -8.71 7.55
C ILE A 581 -25.39 -7.95 8.32
N ARG A 582 -24.94 -7.14 9.28
CA ARG A 582 -25.77 -6.26 10.09
C ARG A 582 -25.33 -4.80 9.91
N HIS A 583 -26.15 -4.04 9.21
CA HIS A 583 -25.96 -2.60 9.05
C HIS A 583 -27.06 -1.86 9.82
N ILE A 584 -26.70 -0.81 10.57
CA ILE A 584 -27.59 -0.09 11.48
C ILE A 584 -28.93 0.31 10.87
N ALA A 585 -28.93 0.87 9.66
CA ALA A 585 -30.16 1.36 9.04
C ALA A 585 -31.14 0.22 8.68
N PHE A 586 -30.63 -0.92 8.18
CA PHE A 586 -31.44 -2.12 7.94
C PHE A 586 -31.84 -2.79 9.25
N ALA A 587 -30.96 -2.81 10.25
CA ALA A 587 -31.26 -3.33 11.58
C ALA A 587 -32.42 -2.56 12.24
N SER A 588 -32.49 -1.24 12.03
CA SER A 588 -33.56 -0.38 12.52
C SER A 588 -34.91 -0.69 11.88
N ALA A 589 -34.95 -0.85 10.55
CA ALA A 589 -36.16 -1.29 9.85
C ALA A 589 -36.59 -2.70 10.28
N ASN A 590 -35.64 -3.65 10.30
CA ASN A 590 -35.91 -5.03 10.71
C ASN A 590 -36.37 -5.15 12.16
N PHE A 591 -35.89 -4.30 13.06
CA PHE A 591 -36.29 -4.24 14.46
C PHE A 591 -37.80 -3.99 14.61
N ILE A 592 -38.30 -2.91 14.01
CA ILE A 592 -39.72 -2.57 14.15
C ILE A 592 -40.63 -3.52 13.36
N GLN A 593 -40.18 -4.00 12.20
CA GLN A 593 -40.91 -4.99 11.41
C GLN A 593 -41.02 -6.34 12.15
N GLY A 594 -39.95 -6.76 12.82
CA GLY A 594 -39.95 -7.94 13.67
C GLY A 594 -40.85 -7.79 14.89
N LEU A 595 -40.84 -6.62 15.54
CA LEU A 595 -41.70 -6.35 16.70
C LEU A 595 -43.19 -6.38 16.36
N ILE A 596 -43.59 -5.79 15.22
CA ILE A 596 -45.00 -5.76 14.80
C ILE A 596 -45.50 -7.16 14.39
N CYS A 597 -44.63 -8.01 13.84
CA CYS A 597 -45.00 -9.35 13.35
C CYS A 597 -44.74 -10.49 14.34
N ILE A 598 -44.35 -10.21 15.59
CA ILE A 598 -44.16 -11.26 16.60
C ILE A 598 -45.52 -11.82 17.04
N ASN A 599 -45.53 -13.06 17.54
CA ASN A 599 -46.75 -13.65 18.10
C ASN A 599 -46.94 -13.15 19.55
N GLY A 600 -48.00 -12.40 19.82
CA GLY A 600 -48.29 -11.82 21.13
C GLY A 600 -47.68 -10.43 21.38
N SER A 601 -47.86 -9.90 22.59
CA SER A 601 -47.28 -8.61 22.98
C SER A 601 -45.77 -8.75 23.20
N PRO A 602 -44.92 -7.89 22.58
CA PRO A 602 -43.48 -7.98 22.75
C PRO A 602 -43.08 -7.68 24.20
N GLU A 603 -42.27 -8.55 24.79
CA GLU A 603 -41.71 -8.34 26.12
C GLU A 603 -40.81 -7.09 26.12
N ILE A 604 -40.92 -6.26 27.17
CA ILE A 604 -40.13 -5.02 27.30
C ILE A 604 -38.62 -5.32 27.23
N GLY A 605 -38.18 -6.44 27.81
CA GLY A 605 -36.79 -6.90 27.73
C GLY A 605 -36.33 -7.13 26.28
N LEU A 606 -37.16 -7.74 25.44
CA LEU A 606 -36.85 -7.99 24.03
C LEU A 606 -36.71 -6.68 23.24
N ILE A 607 -37.59 -5.70 23.50
CA ILE A 607 -37.54 -4.37 22.88
C ILE A 607 -36.23 -3.67 23.24
N ILE A 608 -35.90 -3.62 24.53
CA ILE A 608 -34.69 -2.95 25.03
C ILE A 608 -33.43 -3.62 24.46
N VAL A 609 -33.33 -4.95 24.53
CA VAL A 609 -32.14 -5.68 24.07
C VAL A 609 -31.98 -5.59 22.55
N SER A 610 -33.07 -5.67 21.79
CA SER A 610 -33.00 -5.55 20.33
C SER A 610 -32.66 -4.12 19.90
N PHE A 611 -33.19 -3.10 20.59
CA PHE A 611 -32.84 -1.69 20.33
C PHE A 611 -31.37 -1.39 20.69
N LEU A 612 -30.90 -1.88 21.84
CA LEU A 612 -29.48 -1.83 22.21
C LEU A 612 -28.61 -2.53 21.15
N GLY A 613 -29.08 -3.65 20.63
CA GLY A 613 -28.47 -4.35 19.50
C GLY A 613 -28.32 -3.46 18.26
N VAL A 614 -29.37 -2.75 17.85
CA VAL A 614 -29.33 -1.79 16.73
C VAL A 614 -28.26 -0.70 16.96
N LEU A 615 -28.18 -0.15 18.17
CA LEU A 615 -27.18 0.87 18.52
C LEU A 615 -25.75 0.31 18.48
N LEU A 616 -25.52 -0.87 19.07
CA LEU A 616 -24.20 -1.52 19.08
C LEU A 616 -23.75 -1.94 17.67
N ILE A 617 -24.69 -2.37 16.81
CA ILE A 617 -24.43 -2.62 15.38
C ILE A 617 -23.89 -1.35 14.72
N GLY A 618 -24.54 -0.19 14.91
CA GLY A 618 -24.06 1.07 14.33
C GLY A 618 -22.73 1.53 14.85
N LEU A 619 -22.51 1.43 16.16
CA LEU A 619 -21.22 1.74 16.77
C LEU A 619 -20.11 0.87 16.19
N THR A 620 -20.39 -0.43 16.00
CA THR A 620 -19.44 -1.38 15.42
C THR A 620 -19.18 -1.09 13.93
N ASN A 621 -20.24 -0.80 13.15
CA ASN A 621 -20.11 -0.39 11.74
C ASN A 621 -19.19 0.82 11.61
N LEU A 622 -19.41 1.84 12.44
CA LEU A 622 -18.61 3.06 12.49
C LEU A 622 -17.16 2.77 12.92
N PHE A 623 -16.97 2.09 14.05
CA PHE A 623 -15.65 1.85 14.62
C PHE A 623 -14.74 1.07 13.67
N VAL A 624 -15.25 -0.03 13.09
CA VAL A 624 -14.47 -0.90 12.20
C VAL A 624 -14.13 -0.19 10.89
N SER A 625 -15.11 0.43 10.24
CA SER A 625 -14.88 1.13 8.96
C SER A 625 -13.91 2.29 9.12
N PHE A 626 -14.07 3.11 10.16
CA PHE A 626 -13.23 4.26 10.42
C PHE A 626 -11.80 3.86 10.79
N THR A 627 -11.62 2.89 11.68
CA THR A 627 -10.30 2.42 12.12
C THR A 627 -9.49 1.88 10.95
N LEU A 628 -10.09 1.02 10.12
CA LEU A 628 -9.42 0.47 8.93
C LEU A 628 -9.02 1.56 7.94
N THR A 629 -9.89 2.55 7.74
CA THR A 629 -9.60 3.66 6.83
C THR A 629 -8.44 4.50 7.32
N ILE A 630 -8.43 4.89 8.60
CA ILE A 630 -7.32 5.66 9.16
C ILE A 630 -6.02 4.87 9.08
N ILE A 631 -6.03 3.57 9.41
CA ILE A 631 -4.82 2.74 9.31
C ILE A 631 -4.26 2.75 7.89
N VAL A 632 -5.10 2.59 6.87
CA VAL A 632 -4.66 2.62 5.47
C VAL A 632 -4.19 4.01 5.06
N ALA A 633 -4.91 5.07 5.43
CA ALA A 633 -4.57 6.44 5.09
C ALA A 633 -3.24 6.89 5.71
N LEU A 634 -3.00 6.56 6.99
CA LEU A 634 -1.74 6.85 7.66
C LEU A 634 -0.57 6.02 7.11
N ARG A 635 -0.81 4.74 6.82
CA ARG A 635 0.21 3.86 6.24
C ARG A 635 0.61 4.29 4.83
N ALA A 636 -0.34 4.77 4.02
CA ALA A 636 -0.09 5.32 2.69
C ALA A 636 0.78 6.59 2.71
N ARG A 637 0.96 7.22 3.88
CA ARG A 637 1.75 8.45 4.05
C ARG A 637 2.99 8.26 4.95
N ARG A 638 3.41 7.02 5.20
CA ARG A 638 4.55 6.65 6.07
C ARG A 638 4.53 7.27 7.47
N VAL A 639 3.35 7.53 8.03
CA VAL A 639 3.26 8.03 9.40
C VAL A 639 3.76 6.94 10.36
N ARG A 640 4.85 7.21 11.08
CA ARG A 640 5.48 6.24 12.00
C ARG A 640 4.48 5.80 13.07
N PHE A 641 4.48 4.50 13.38
CA PHE A 641 3.54 3.85 14.32
C PHE A 641 3.52 4.50 15.72
N GLU A 642 4.62 5.16 16.10
CA GLU A 642 4.79 5.90 17.36
C GLU A 642 3.75 7.02 17.55
N GLN A 643 3.19 7.58 16.47
CA GLN A 643 2.26 8.70 16.53
C GLN A 643 0.80 8.31 16.84
N TRP A 644 0.46 7.02 16.85
CA TRP A 644 -0.90 6.55 17.12
C TRP A 644 -1.32 6.71 18.60
N LYS A 645 -0.40 6.42 19.53
CA LYS A 645 -0.69 6.48 20.98
C LYS A 645 -1.03 7.91 21.45
N PRO A 646 -0.28 8.96 21.06
CA PRO A 646 -0.61 10.34 21.42
C PRO A 646 -1.98 10.79 20.88
N LEU A 647 -2.29 10.45 19.62
CA LEU A 647 -3.57 10.80 19.00
C LEU A 647 -4.75 10.15 19.71
N ALA A 648 -4.70 8.84 19.93
CA ALA A 648 -5.76 8.11 20.62
C ALA A 648 -5.97 8.64 22.05
N LYS A 649 -4.88 8.97 22.75
CA LYS A 649 -4.93 9.59 24.08
C LYS A 649 -5.61 10.96 24.03
N LEU A 650 -5.31 11.80 23.03
CA LEU A 650 -5.89 13.13 22.90
C LEU A 650 -7.40 13.07 22.66
N VAL A 651 -7.86 12.24 21.71
CA VAL A 651 -9.29 12.03 21.43
C VAL A 651 -10.02 11.47 22.66
N LEU A 652 -9.44 10.49 23.35
CA LEU A 652 -10.03 9.93 24.57
C LEU A 652 -10.10 10.96 25.71
N THR A 653 -9.06 11.78 25.88
CA THR A 653 -9.04 12.86 26.88
C THR A 653 -10.10 13.90 26.56
N HIS A 654 -10.27 14.29 25.28
CA HIS A 654 -11.34 15.20 24.86
C HIS A 654 -12.72 14.61 25.10
N PHE A 655 -12.91 13.30 24.87
CA PHE A 655 -14.18 12.62 25.14
C PHE A 655 -14.54 12.63 26.63
N LEU A 656 -13.56 12.40 27.51
CA LEU A 656 -13.77 12.40 28.96
C LEU A 656 -13.98 13.81 29.52
N THR A 657 -13.35 14.83 28.94
CA THR A 657 -13.40 16.22 29.45
C THR A 657 -14.52 17.05 28.84
N ARG A 658 -14.84 16.86 27.54
CA ARG A 658 -15.90 17.57 26.80
C ARG A 658 -16.70 16.61 25.90
N PRO A 659 -17.49 15.70 26.48
CA PRO A 659 -18.30 14.74 25.71
C PRO A 659 -19.34 15.43 24.81
N SER A 660 -19.82 16.63 25.18
CA SER A 660 -20.81 17.38 24.40
C SER A 660 -20.35 17.69 22.98
N ASP A 661 -19.05 17.91 22.76
CA ASP A 661 -18.49 18.30 21.46
C ASP A 661 -18.59 17.18 20.41
N PHE A 662 -18.70 15.93 20.87
CA PHE A 662 -18.89 14.74 20.02
C PHE A 662 -20.34 14.55 19.58
N PHE A 663 -21.31 15.16 20.27
CA PHE A 663 -22.74 14.96 19.98
C PHE A 663 -23.42 16.24 19.49
N TRP A 664 -22.87 17.40 19.82
CA TRP A 664 -23.46 18.70 19.51
C TRP A 664 -22.40 19.70 19.01
N PRO A 665 -22.71 20.52 18.00
CA PRO A 665 -21.76 21.51 17.49
C PRO A 665 -21.55 22.66 18.51
N PRO A 666 -20.29 23.02 18.83
CA PRO A 666 -19.98 24.13 19.72
C PRO A 666 -20.33 25.48 19.08
N LYS A 667 -20.41 26.54 19.90
CA LYS A 667 -20.69 27.92 19.43
C LYS A 667 -19.50 28.57 18.73
N THR A 668 -18.28 28.09 19.00
CA THR A 668 -17.01 28.51 18.41
C THR A 668 -16.31 27.31 17.78
N PRO A 669 -15.45 27.49 16.77
CA PRO A 669 -14.66 26.41 16.17
C PRO A 669 -13.85 25.64 17.24
N LEU A 670 -13.70 24.34 17.07
CA LEU A 670 -12.95 23.48 18.00
C LEU A 670 -11.45 23.76 17.88
N GLU A 671 -10.88 24.40 18.91
CA GLU A 671 -9.44 24.40 19.17
C GLU A 671 -9.15 23.30 20.22
N VAL A 672 -8.31 22.33 19.88
CA VAL A 672 -7.86 21.29 20.81
C VAL A 672 -6.56 21.78 21.44
N ASP A 673 -6.62 22.20 22.69
CA ASP A 673 -5.45 22.77 23.40
C ASP A 673 -4.29 21.76 23.48
N GLU A 674 -3.08 22.26 23.24
CA GLU A 674 -1.84 21.48 23.40
C GLU A 674 -1.71 20.99 24.85
N PHE A 675 -1.10 19.81 25.06
CA PHE A 675 -0.79 19.33 26.39
C PHE A 675 0.04 20.37 27.16
N SER A 676 -0.58 21.12 28.06
CA SER A 676 0.14 21.87 29.08
C SER A 676 0.87 20.85 29.94
N THR A 677 2.20 20.76 29.77
CA THR A 677 3.07 20.12 30.76
C THR A 677 2.73 20.77 32.10
N PRO A 678 2.50 20.02 33.20
CA PRO A 678 2.19 20.65 34.47
C PRO A 678 3.36 21.55 34.83
N GLN A 679 3.12 22.87 34.83
CA GLN A 679 4.07 23.84 35.34
C GLN A 679 4.39 23.39 36.77
N LYS A 680 5.65 23.02 37.00
CA LYS A 680 6.19 22.93 38.37
C LYS A 680 5.89 24.28 39.01
N SER A 681 4.99 24.25 40.00
CA SER A 681 4.77 25.37 40.90
C SER A 681 6.11 25.70 41.54
N THR A 682 6.74 26.77 41.06
CA THR A 682 7.78 27.47 41.80
C THR A 682 7.08 28.19 42.95
N LEU A 683 6.86 27.45 44.04
CA LEU A 683 6.58 28.04 45.34
C LEU A 683 7.88 28.68 45.84
N LYS A 684 7.83 30.00 46.03
CA LYS A 684 8.72 30.74 46.92
C LYS A 684 8.53 30.27 48.35
#